data_AF-A0A1T3CUJ0-F1
#
_entry.id   AF-A0A1T3CUJ0-F1
#
_cell.length_a   1.000
_cell.length_b   1.000
_cell.length_c   1.000
_cell.angle_alpha   90.00
_cell.angle_beta   90.00
_cell.angle_gamma   90.00
#
_symmetry.space_group_name_H-M   'P 1'
#
loop_
_entity.id
_entity.type
_entity.pdbx_description
1 polymer ?
#
loop_
_entity_poly.entity_id
_entity_poly.type
_entity_poly.pdbx_seq_one_letter_code
_entity_poly.pdbx_strand_id
1 'polypeptide(L)'
;MPKSKRKVVEEKIDGLVTLISSISAKSAAREVQSATNADSATSLAASTCTTLSPTARQDVVAKGILTTDEAKQLLADFAAASEEFSPVLLPPEASLDYLRLERPCLFLAILTACARDHLQARLEVEFRKMLADRVIVNAEKNLDLLQGLLVYLTWNHLYFNPAKEQIYQLSQMATTMAAELKLPPDDLIKDILIQQRGTFNKNGQYYFIIEKMRTFVACYYIDSCISLAMRKPTHFKYCRTVADCCILLPYVSLTASDEILSCFVQLQGLAEEVDQLFQYNNIRWLEVVDYMHIQVMMNKFKEKLDELLKSFPPEAKANSGIAFASAEKGLGANNVINYEVVLSNGTIVNANETENEDLFWAMKLPSTNYGIVTRFDMRTYPSSAIWGAVNVYPFTPTLASELYAQSEKWGHDDTNRDNMVSIAMMRNKGMSLALAVQVNEAGIAHDPLTSDTPIMHLETTGSTYKVVREVVDSALAATTRTRWHTITTKIDTEYFMDIFEKSESIMKPHDDRENILWSIAVQHFQKSCINAAKESPIFNALGQGKDDLVNIHIRMEWANPDDDAALEEAAYELGTLAETEARKRGILNNFIYLNYADGNQPVYERSVTPGDMEKMREIKKAYDPAGIFDSLWRGGYKLPVERANMSQADADDKHDEL
;
A
#
# COMPACT_ATOMS: atom_id res chain seq x y z
N MET A 1 1.44 70.67 -37.08
CA MET A 1 0.73 69.39 -37.34
C MET A 1 0.90 68.48 -36.13
N PRO A 2 -0.18 67.87 -35.59
CA PRO A 2 -0.05 66.96 -34.46
C PRO A 2 0.55 65.61 -34.92
N LYS A 3 1.61 65.15 -34.24
CA LYS A 3 2.24 63.84 -34.53
C LYS A 3 1.21 62.71 -34.34
N SER A 4 1.14 61.79 -35.32
CA SER A 4 0.29 60.60 -35.29
C SER A 4 0.51 59.81 -33.99
N LYS A 5 -0.58 59.36 -33.35
CA LYS A 5 -0.58 58.55 -32.11
C LYS A 5 0.34 57.34 -32.19
N ARG A 6 0.55 56.78 -33.40
CA ARG A 6 1.46 55.64 -33.63
C ARG A 6 2.93 56.01 -33.40
N LYS A 7 3.36 57.21 -33.83
CA LYS A 7 4.74 57.69 -33.70
C LYS A 7 5.11 58.00 -32.24
N VAL A 8 4.11 58.40 -31.44
CA VAL A 8 4.28 58.62 -29.99
C VAL A 8 4.40 57.30 -29.22
N VAL A 9 3.79 56.22 -29.72
CA VAL A 9 3.90 54.88 -29.12
C VAL A 9 5.25 54.26 -29.45
N GLU A 10 5.72 54.39 -30.69
CA GLU A 10 7.05 53.92 -31.12
C GLU A 10 8.17 54.65 -30.35
N GLU A 11 8.11 55.98 -30.23
CA GLU A 11 9.09 56.76 -29.43
C GLU A 11 9.08 56.36 -27.92
N LYS A 12 7.94 55.91 -27.37
CA LYS A 12 7.85 55.41 -25.99
C LYS A 12 8.38 53.98 -25.81
N ILE A 13 8.18 53.13 -26.81
CA ILE A 13 8.70 51.76 -26.81
C ILE A 13 10.23 51.78 -26.92
N ASP A 14 10.79 52.60 -27.81
CA ASP A 14 12.24 52.76 -27.94
C ASP A 14 12.87 53.34 -26.67
N GLY A 15 12.19 54.27 -25.99
CA GLY A 15 12.59 54.78 -24.68
C GLY A 15 12.62 53.70 -23.59
N LEU A 16 11.65 52.79 -23.58
CA LEU A 16 11.59 51.65 -22.65
C LEU A 16 12.69 50.61 -22.94
N VAL A 17 12.95 50.30 -24.21
CA VAL A 17 14.02 49.36 -24.62
C VAL A 17 15.40 49.91 -24.24
N THR A 18 15.61 51.21 -24.41
CA THR A 18 16.86 51.88 -24.01
C THR A 18 17.05 51.87 -22.48
N LEU A 19 15.97 52.08 -21.72
CA LEU A 19 15.99 52.03 -20.26
C LEU A 19 16.32 50.61 -19.75
N ILE A 20 15.68 49.58 -20.31
CA ILE A 20 15.91 48.16 -19.96
C ILE A 20 17.34 47.73 -20.30
N SER A 21 17.88 48.18 -21.43
CA SER A 21 19.27 47.91 -21.81
C SER A 21 20.27 48.56 -20.86
N SER A 22 19.98 49.78 -20.39
CA SER A 22 20.82 50.49 -19.41
C SER A 22 20.78 49.86 -18.01
N ILE A 23 19.65 49.27 -17.62
CA ILE A 23 19.48 48.55 -16.36
C ILE A 23 20.21 47.20 -16.40
N SER A 24 20.13 46.48 -17.53
CA SER A 24 20.87 45.23 -17.74
C SER A 24 22.39 45.44 -17.76
N ALA A 25 22.88 46.51 -18.39
CA ALA A 25 24.31 46.83 -18.38
C ALA A 25 24.82 47.20 -16.97
N LYS A 26 23.99 47.84 -16.12
CA LYS A 26 24.31 48.14 -14.73
C LYS A 26 24.23 46.92 -13.81
N SER A 27 23.39 45.93 -14.11
CA SER A 27 23.33 44.65 -13.37
C SER A 27 24.54 43.77 -13.71
N ALA A 28 24.90 43.67 -15.00
CA ALA A 28 26.09 42.93 -15.45
C ALA A 28 27.40 43.52 -14.86
N ALA A 29 27.51 44.85 -14.75
CA ALA A 29 28.65 45.49 -14.09
C ALA A 29 28.71 45.22 -12.57
N ARG A 30 27.56 45.02 -11.91
CA ARG A 30 27.47 44.66 -10.48
C ARG A 30 27.80 43.19 -10.22
N GLU A 31 27.47 42.29 -11.15
CA GLU A 31 27.78 40.86 -11.08
C GLU A 31 29.26 40.56 -11.30
N VAL A 32 29.92 41.27 -12.23
CA VAL A 32 31.38 41.15 -12.42
C VAL A 32 32.14 41.60 -11.16
N GLN A 33 31.61 42.59 -10.44
CA GLN A 33 32.21 43.11 -9.21
C GLN A 33 31.90 42.25 -7.97
N SER A 34 30.79 41.50 -7.97
CA SER A 34 30.49 40.52 -6.91
C SER A 34 31.26 39.20 -7.10
N ALA A 35 31.48 38.77 -8.35
CA ALA A 35 32.28 37.59 -8.67
C ALA A 35 33.75 37.76 -8.26
N THR A 36 34.36 38.93 -8.48
CA THR A 36 35.72 39.22 -8.01
C THR A 36 35.85 39.28 -6.48
N ASN A 37 34.76 39.59 -5.78
CA ASN A 37 34.71 39.57 -4.30
C ASN A 37 34.45 38.16 -3.74
N ALA A 38 33.85 37.26 -4.52
CA ALA A 38 33.63 35.86 -4.15
C ALA A 38 34.91 35.00 -4.27
N ASP A 39 35.77 35.28 -5.26
CA ASP A 39 37.06 34.61 -5.44
C ASP A 39 38.10 35.02 -4.38
N SER A 40 37.98 36.24 -3.85
CA SER A 40 38.81 36.71 -2.73
C SER A 40 38.33 36.18 -1.37
N ALA A 41 37.01 35.95 -1.21
CA ALA A 41 36.42 35.33 -0.01
C ALA A 41 36.70 33.82 0.11
N THR A 42 36.82 33.10 -1.01
CA THR A 42 37.17 31.66 -1.02
C THR A 42 38.64 31.42 -0.64
N SER A 43 39.55 32.35 -0.93
CA SER A 43 40.95 32.24 -0.46
C SER A 43 41.12 32.55 1.03
N LEU A 44 40.24 33.37 1.62
CA LEU A 44 40.25 33.65 3.07
C LEU A 44 39.59 32.53 3.90
N ALA A 45 38.56 31.86 3.37
CA ALA A 45 37.88 30.77 4.08
C ALA A 45 38.74 29.49 4.22
N ALA A 46 39.69 29.27 3.31
CA ALA A 46 40.62 28.13 3.39
C ALA A 46 41.72 28.29 4.46
N SER A 47 41.90 29.50 5.03
CA SER A 47 43.00 29.80 5.97
C SER A 47 42.58 29.95 7.44
N THR A 48 41.29 29.79 7.78
CA THR A 48 40.80 29.74 9.17
C THR A 48 40.49 28.32 9.65
N CYS A 49 40.90 27.29 8.90
CA CYS A 49 40.84 25.90 9.32
C CYS A 49 41.93 25.62 10.37
N THR A 50 41.69 26.00 11.63
CA THR A 50 42.34 25.37 12.79
C THR A 50 41.60 25.71 14.09
N THR A 51 41.35 24.65 14.87
CA THR A 51 40.95 24.65 16.29
C THR A 51 39.49 24.93 16.66
N LEU A 52 38.63 23.92 16.47
CA LEU A 52 37.68 23.55 17.53
C LEU A 52 38.20 22.27 18.20
N SER A 53 38.50 22.35 19.50
CA SER A 53 39.05 21.24 20.28
C SER A 53 38.05 20.07 20.41
N PRO A 54 38.49 18.81 20.48
CA PRO A 54 37.63 17.61 20.56
C PRO A 54 36.74 17.48 21.82
N THR A 55 36.87 18.40 22.79
CA THR A 55 36.30 18.30 24.15
C THR A 55 34.88 18.87 24.34
N ALA A 56 34.14 19.20 23.28
CA ALA A 56 32.80 19.82 23.40
C ALA A 56 31.69 19.21 22.51
N ARG A 57 31.86 17.98 22.01
CA ARG A 57 30.77 17.30 21.27
C ARG A 57 29.84 16.60 22.27
N GLN A 58 28.59 17.06 22.38
CA GLN A 58 27.54 16.41 23.20
C GLN A 58 26.58 15.52 22.37
N ASP A 59 27.06 15.00 21.23
CA ASP A 59 26.26 14.10 20.38
C ASP A 59 26.08 12.71 21.01
N VAL A 60 25.14 11.91 20.48
CA VAL A 60 24.79 10.59 21.04
C VAL A 60 25.95 9.58 21.01
N VAL A 61 26.91 9.73 20.11
CA VAL A 61 28.11 8.89 20.04
C VAL A 61 29.10 9.31 21.13
N ALA A 62 29.31 10.61 21.33
CA ALA A 62 30.15 11.15 22.40
C ALA A 62 29.58 10.89 23.80
N LYS A 63 28.24 10.81 23.92
CA LYS A 63 27.52 10.36 25.12
C LYS A 63 27.63 8.84 25.37
N GLY A 64 28.22 8.08 24.45
CA GLY A 64 28.34 6.61 24.55
C GLY A 64 26.99 5.90 24.48
N ILE A 65 25.97 6.50 23.84
CA ILE A 65 24.66 5.85 23.64
C ILE A 65 24.75 4.77 22.56
N LEU A 66 25.60 5.01 21.55
CA LEU A 66 25.98 4.06 20.52
C LEU A 66 27.44 4.27 20.11
N THR A 67 28.04 3.23 19.54
CA THR A 67 29.40 3.24 19.01
C THR A 67 29.47 3.95 17.66
N THR A 68 30.70 4.28 17.24
CA THR A 68 30.94 4.91 15.93
C THR A 68 30.58 3.95 14.79
N ASP A 69 30.77 2.64 14.96
CA ASP A 69 30.47 1.66 13.92
C ASP A 69 28.97 1.38 13.80
N GLU A 70 28.24 1.33 14.92
CA GLU A 70 26.76 1.31 14.90
C GLU A 70 26.21 2.56 14.19
N ALA A 71 26.77 3.75 14.45
CA ALA A 71 26.35 4.97 13.79
C ALA A 71 26.59 4.93 12.27
N LYS A 72 27.70 4.32 11.80
CA LYS A 72 27.95 4.13 10.36
C LYS A 72 26.96 3.17 9.74
N GLN A 73 26.65 2.06 10.42
CA GLN A 73 25.69 1.08 9.92
C GLN A 73 24.31 1.71 9.76
N LEU A 74 23.82 2.43 10.76
CA LEU A 74 22.52 3.10 10.69
C LEU A 74 22.45 4.16 9.58
N LEU A 75 23.56 4.86 9.29
CA LEU A 75 23.64 5.77 8.15
C LEU A 75 23.58 5.02 6.81
N ALA A 76 24.23 3.85 6.71
CA ALA A 76 24.17 3.01 5.51
C ALA A 76 22.75 2.46 5.30
N ASP A 77 22.09 2.02 6.37
CA ASP A 77 20.70 1.55 6.33
C ASP A 77 19.75 2.66 5.87
N PHE A 78 19.96 3.89 6.34
CA PHE A 78 19.21 5.05 5.87
C PHE A 78 19.45 5.35 4.39
N ALA A 79 20.70 5.26 3.92
CA ALA A 79 21.03 5.49 2.53
C ALA A 79 20.33 4.46 1.62
N ALA A 80 20.32 3.18 2.01
CA ALA A 80 19.61 2.12 1.29
C ALA A 80 18.09 2.36 1.28
N ALA A 81 17.49 2.69 2.43
CA ALA A 81 16.05 2.98 2.51
C ALA A 81 15.65 4.25 1.74
N SER A 82 16.57 5.21 1.62
CA SER A 82 16.35 6.49 0.94
C SER A 82 16.26 6.38 -0.59
N GLU A 83 16.67 5.25 -1.18
CA GLU A 83 16.54 5.00 -2.62
C GLU A 83 15.06 4.91 -3.05
N GLU A 84 14.19 4.37 -2.18
CA GLU A 84 12.76 4.23 -2.45
C GLU A 84 11.97 5.52 -2.17
N PHE A 85 12.24 6.18 -1.04
CA PHE A 85 11.67 7.47 -0.70
C PHE A 85 12.51 8.15 0.40
N SER A 86 12.95 9.39 0.16
CA SER A 86 13.62 10.18 1.20
C SER A 86 13.15 11.63 1.21
N PRO A 87 12.68 12.16 2.34
CA PRO A 87 12.25 13.56 2.41
C PRO A 87 13.41 14.56 2.29
N VAL A 88 14.66 14.09 2.40
CA VAL A 88 15.87 14.92 2.47
C VAL A 88 16.97 14.37 1.57
N LEU A 89 17.79 15.25 0.99
CA LEU A 89 18.92 14.86 0.15
C LEU A 89 20.21 14.93 0.97
N LEU A 90 20.94 13.81 1.06
CA LEU A 90 22.27 13.79 1.67
C LEU A 90 23.33 14.15 0.63
N PRO A 91 24.29 15.05 0.97
CA PRO A 91 25.39 15.37 0.07
C PRO A 91 26.20 14.12 -0.30
N PRO A 92 26.70 13.99 -1.54
CA PRO A 92 27.56 12.86 -1.92
C PRO A 92 28.80 12.70 -1.01
N GLU A 93 29.28 13.80 -0.42
CA GLU A 93 30.41 13.83 0.51
C GLU A 93 30.00 13.74 1.99
N ALA A 94 28.74 13.44 2.30
CA ALA A 94 28.23 13.38 3.67
C ALA A 94 28.85 12.20 4.44
N SER A 95 30.02 12.45 5.02
CA SER A 95 30.67 11.53 5.97
C SER A 95 29.98 11.57 7.34
N LEU A 96 30.19 10.53 8.14
CA LEU A 96 29.76 10.50 9.54
C LEU A 96 30.26 11.75 10.30
N ASP A 97 31.51 12.16 10.09
CA ASP A 97 32.08 13.34 10.75
C ASP A 97 31.44 14.64 10.27
N TYR A 98 31.11 14.73 8.98
CA TYR A 98 30.37 15.86 8.43
C TYR A 98 28.98 15.97 9.08
N LEU A 99 28.20 14.89 9.13
CA LEU A 99 26.86 14.91 9.71
C LEU A 99 26.89 15.24 11.21
N ARG A 100 27.85 14.70 11.95
CA ARG A 100 28.01 14.99 13.39
C ARG A 100 28.38 16.46 13.69
N LEU A 101 29.06 17.12 12.77
CA LEU A 101 29.53 18.50 12.94
C LEU A 101 28.56 19.53 12.35
N GLU A 102 28.19 19.35 11.09
CA GLU A 102 27.48 20.35 10.28
C GLU A 102 25.96 20.13 10.29
N ARG A 103 25.51 18.88 10.48
CA ARG A 103 24.08 18.50 10.44
C ARG A 103 23.67 17.62 11.64
N PRO A 104 23.94 18.04 12.89
CA PRO A 104 23.74 17.19 14.06
C PRO A 104 22.28 16.84 14.33
N CYS A 105 21.32 17.69 13.92
CA CYS A 105 19.90 17.38 14.08
C CYS A 105 19.46 16.27 13.14
N LEU A 106 19.77 16.44 11.85
CA LEU A 106 19.52 15.47 10.81
C LEU A 106 20.20 14.13 11.11
N PHE A 107 21.45 14.17 11.58
CA PHE A 107 22.18 12.98 12.02
C PHE A 107 21.39 12.19 13.07
N LEU A 108 20.93 12.84 14.14
CA LEU A 108 20.18 12.17 15.20
C LEU A 108 18.81 11.66 14.72
N ALA A 109 18.13 12.40 13.84
CA ALA A 109 16.88 11.95 13.23
C ALA A 109 17.06 10.66 12.42
N ILE A 110 18.12 10.60 11.60
CA ILE A 110 18.46 9.43 10.80
C ILE A 110 18.75 8.21 11.69
N LEU A 111 19.59 8.39 12.71
CA LEU A 111 19.88 7.31 13.66
C LEU A 111 18.62 6.82 14.36
N THR A 112 17.71 7.74 14.72
CA THR A 112 16.43 7.39 15.35
C THR A 112 15.53 6.59 14.40
N ALA A 113 15.44 7.01 13.13
CA ALA A 113 14.61 6.33 12.13
C ALA A 113 15.10 4.91 11.81
N CYS A 114 16.41 4.69 11.79
CA CYS A 114 17.01 3.42 11.39
C CYS A 114 17.32 2.47 12.56
N ALA A 115 17.49 3.00 13.78
CA ALA A 115 17.71 2.16 14.96
C ALA A 115 16.50 1.26 15.26
N ARG A 116 16.73 0.22 16.06
CA ARG A 116 15.70 -0.71 16.50
C ARG A 116 15.63 -0.79 18.03
N ASP A 117 14.54 -1.35 18.54
CA ASP A 117 14.33 -1.72 19.94
C ASP A 117 14.62 -0.60 20.95
N HIS A 118 15.31 -0.93 22.04
CA HIS A 118 15.66 -0.01 23.12
C HIS A 118 16.57 1.14 22.66
N LEU A 119 17.40 0.92 21.64
CA LEU A 119 18.25 1.99 21.10
C LEU A 119 17.40 3.05 20.40
N GLN A 120 16.41 2.64 19.59
CA GLN A 120 15.49 3.57 18.95
C GLN A 120 14.70 4.40 19.97
N ALA A 121 14.14 3.75 20.99
CA ALA A 121 13.41 4.45 22.05
C ALA A 121 14.28 5.48 22.80
N ARG A 122 15.56 5.16 23.00
CA ARG A 122 16.50 6.07 23.68
C ARG A 122 16.92 7.24 22.78
N LEU A 123 17.15 6.99 21.49
CA LEU A 123 17.48 8.02 20.51
C LEU A 123 16.32 8.98 20.25
N GLU A 124 15.08 8.47 20.23
CA GLU A 124 13.87 9.30 20.11
C GLU A 124 13.76 10.33 21.23
N VAL A 125 14.02 9.92 22.48
CA VAL A 125 14.01 10.82 23.63
C VAL A 125 15.10 11.90 23.50
N GLU A 126 16.29 11.53 23.04
CA GLU A 126 17.37 12.51 22.81
C GLU A 126 17.04 13.46 21.66
N PHE A 127 16.40 12.96 20.59
CA PHE A 127 15.95 13.78 19.47
C PHE A 127 14.93 14.83 19.91
N ARG A 128 13.91 14.44 20.67
CA ARG A 128 12.92 15.39 21.20
C ARG A 128 13.51 16.42 22.14
N LYS A 129 14.46 16.03 23.01
CA LYS A 129 15.17 16.97 23.88
C LYS A 129 15.94 18.01 23.07
N MET A 130 16.65 17.57 22.03
CA MET A 130 17.40 18.46 21.14
C MET A 130 16.46 19.41 20.38
N LEU A 131 15.31 18.94 19.89
CA LEU A 131 14.31 19.81 19.27
C LEU A 131 13.74 20.83 20.27
N ALA A 132 13.41 20.41 21.49
CA ALA A 132 12.90 21.31 22.52
C ALA A 132 13.93 22.39 22.86
N ASP A 133 15.19 22.02 23.06
CA ASP A 133 16.27 22.96 23.37
C ASP A 133 16.54 23.92 22.20
N ARG A 134 16.79 23.39 21.00
CA ARG A 134 17.21 24.22 19.86
C ARG A 134 16.07 25.04 19.26
N VAL A 135 14.90 24.43 19.04
CA VAL A 135 13.77 25.10 18.35
C VAL A 135 12.92 25.92 19.32
N ILE A 136 12.64 25.42 20.53
CA ILE A 136 11.73 26.11 21.46
C ILE A 136 12.50 27.06 22.39
N VAL A 137 13.56 26.58 23.04
CA VAL A 137 14.30 27.40 24.01
C VAL A 137 15.19 28.44 23.32
N ASN A 138 15.97 28.01 22.31
CA ASN A 138 16.93 28.86 21.63
C ASN A 138 16.39 29.51 20.34
N ALA A 139 15.16 29.16 19.92
CA ALA A 139 14.51 29.69 18.71
C ALA A 139 15.35 29.56 17.42
N GLU A 140 16.19 28.54 17.34
CA GLU A 140 17.05 28.28 16.19
C GLU A 140 16.25 27.85 14.96
N LYS A 141 16.66 28.34 13.79
CA LYS A 141 16.03 28.07 12.49
C LYS A 141 17.12 27.86 11.46
N ASN A 142 17.23 26.64 10.95
CA ASN A 142 18.20 26.30 9.92
C ASN A 142 17.74 25.03 9.17
N LEU A 143 18.41 24.73 8.07
CA LEU A 143 18.06 23.59 7.21
C LEU A 143 18.28 22.24 7.91
N ASP A 144 19.27 22.13 8.80
CA ASP A 144 19.53 20.93 9.62
C ASP A 144 18.33 20.58 10.51
N LEU A 145 17.78 21.56 11.24
CA LEU A 145 16.61 21.37 12.10
C LEU A 145 15.37 20.99 11.29
N LEU A 146 15.13 21.65 10.16
CA LEU A 146 13.99 21.35 9.29
C LEU A 146 14.09 19.93 8.73
N GLN A 147 15.23 19.57 8.13
CA GLN A 147 15.43 18.25 7.53
C GLN A 147 15.37 17.13 8.58
N GLY A 148 15.98 17.32 9.76
CA GLY A 148 15.87 16.37 10.86
C GLY A 148 14.41 16.17 11.31
N LEU A 149 13.63 17.27 11.38
CA LEU A 149 12.21 17.20 11.71
C LEU A 149 11.40 16.46 10.63
N LEU A 150 11.69 16.66 9.35
CA LEU A 150 11.03 15.93 8.26
C LEU A 150 11.32 14.44 8.30
N VAL A 151 12.58 14.02 8.48
CA VAL A 151 12.94 12.60 8.65
C VAL A 151 12.19 11.99 9.84
N TYR A 152 12.14 12.71 10.96
CA TYR A 152 11.41 12.26 12.14
C TYR A 152 9.89 12.16 11.93
N LEU A 153 9.30 13.01 11.09
CA LEU A 153 7.88 12.94 10.77
C LEU A 153 7.58 11.79 9.81
N THR A 154 8.42 11.56 8.80
CA THR A 154 8.23 10.50 7.79
C THR A 154 8.21 9.11 8.42
N TRP A 155 9.11 8.82 9.36
CA TRP A 155 9.20 7.50 10.01
C TRP A 155 8.50 7.43 11.38
N ASN A 156 7.56 8.34 11.67
CA ASN A 156 6.95 8.42 12.99
C ASN A 156 6.28 7.11 13.46
N HIS A 157 5.74 6.33 12.53
CA HIS A 157 5.09 5.06 12.80
C HIS A 157 5.98 4.04 13.53
N LEU A 158 7.32 4.16 13.42
CA LEU A 158 8.26 3.27 14.11
C LEU A 158 8.39 3.56 15.61
N TYR A 159 8.11 4.79 16.04
CA TYR A 159 8.21 5.23 17.44
C TYR A 159 6.92 5.94 17.89
N PHE A 160 5.80 5.50 17.33
CA PHE A 160 4.48 6.03 17.67
C PHE A 160 4.13 5.72 19.12
N ASN A 161 3.68 6.76 19.84
CA ASN A 161 3.18 6.65 21.21
C ASN A 161 1.89 7.46 21.33
N PRO A 162 0.71 6.82 21.44
CA PRO A 162 -0.58 7.50 21.52
C PRO A 162 -0.65 8.54 22.65
N ALA A 163 0.00 8.26 23.79
CA ALA A 163 -0.04 9.15 24.96
C ALA A 163 0.80 10.43 24.79
N LYS A 164 1.68 10.48 23.78
CA LYS A 164 2.60 11.59 23.51
C LYS A 164 2.51 12.07 22.07
N GLU A 165 1.36 11.84 21.43
CA GLU A 165 1.17 12.14 20.01
C GLU A 165 1.23 13.66 19.76
N GLN A 166 2.21 14.07 18.95
CA GLN A 166 2.46 15.49 18.64
C GLN A 166 2.78 15.71 17.16
N ILE A 167 2.51 14.72 16.30
CA ILE A 167 2.94 14.75 14.88
C ILE A 167 2.39 15.96 14.13
N TYR A 168 1.15 16.35 14.38
CA TYR A 168 0.55 17.54 13.78
C TYR A 168 1.23 18.83 14.27
N GLN A 169 1.51 18.95 15.57
CA GLN A 169 2.19 20.14 16.10
C GLN A 169 3.61 20.26 15.52
N LEU A 170 4.32 19.13 15.44
CA LEU A 170 5.65 19.04 14.84
C LEU A 170 5.63 19.34 13.34
N SER A 171 4.60 18.90 12.60
CA SER A 171 4.44 19.26 11.17
C SER A 171 4.24 20.76 10.99
N GLN A 172 3.42 21.40 11.84
CA GLN A 172 3.24 22.85 11.81
C GLN A 172 4.54 23.61 12.12
N MET A 173 5.38 23.09 13.03
CA MET A 173 6.70 23.65 13.29
C MET A 173 7.63 23.55 12.07
N ALA A 174 7.57 22.45 11.32
CA ALA A 174 8.32 22.29 10.07
C ALA A 174 7.86 23.32 9.03
N THR A 175 6.55 23.47 8.87
CA THR A 175 5.93 24.46 7.97
C THR A 175 6.34 25.89 8.29
N THR A 176 6.26 26.31 9.57
CA THR A 176 6.66 27.66 9.96
C THR A 176 8.16 27.88 9.77
N MET A 177 8.99 26.89 10.09
CA MET A 177 10.44 26.96 9.87
C MET A 177 10.79 27.08 8.38
N ALA A 178 10.13 26.32 7.50
CA ALA A 178 10.32 26.42 6.05
C ALA A 178 9.98 27.83 5.52
N ALA A 179 8.89 28.42 6.02
CA ALA A 179 8.49 29.78 5.66
C ALA A 179 9.49 30.84 6.15
N GLU A 180 9.99 30.73 7.38
CA GLU A 180 10.98 31.65 7.95
C GLU A 180 12.35 31.54 7.26
N LEU A 181 12.71 30.34 6.80
CA LEU A 181 13.89 30.10 5.95
C LEU A 181 13.71 30.58 4.50
N LYS A 182 12.51 31.02 4.13
CA LYS A 182 12.14 31.47 2.78
C LYS A 182 12.47 30.42 1.72
N LEU A 183 12.07 29.18 1.98
CA LEU A 183 12.23 28.09 1.02
C LEU A 183 11.04 28.07 0.04
N PRO A 184 11.27 27.75 -1.24
CA PRO A 184 12.55 27.79 -1.95
C PRO A 184 12.97 29.25 -2.23
N PRO A 185 14.26 29.55 -2.42
CA PRO A 185 14.70 30.92 -2.74
C PRO A 185 14.14 31.41 -4.10
N ASP A 186 13.27 32.43 -4.06
CA ASP A 186 12.48 32.96 -5.19
C ASP A 186 13.29 33.36 -6.43
N ASP A 187 14.53 33.83 -6.26
CA ASP A 187 15.37 34.33 -7.35
C ASP A 187 15.98 33.18 -8.20
N LEU A 188 16.17 32.00 -7.59
CA LEU A 188 16.90 30.87 -8.19
C LEU A 188 16.03 29.98 -9.09
N ILE A 189 14.73 29.87 -8.81
CA ILE A 189 13.78 29.12 -9.67
C ILE A 189 13.69 29.78 -11.06
N LYS A 190 13.73 31.11 -11.10
CA LYS A 190 13.71 31.89 -12.35
C LYS A 190 14.98 31.69 -13.15
N ASP A 191 16.14 31.61 -12.51
CA ASP A 191 17.42 31.38 -13.19
C ASP A 191 17.48 29.99 -13.86
N ILE A 192 16.98 28.95 -13.18
CA ILE A 192 16.89 27.59 -13.75
C ILE A 192 15.93 27.57 -14.96
N LEU A 193 14.81 28.28 -14.88
CA LEU A 193 13.83 28.39 -15.98
C LEU A 193 14.36 29.20 -17.18
N ILE A 194 15.29 30.13 -16.98
CA ILE A 194 15.88 30.98 -18.03
C ILE A 194 17.04 30.28 -18.76
N GLN A 195 17.81 29.41 -18.08
CA GLN A 195 19.00 28.74 -18.64
C GLN A 195 18.73 27.50 -19.53
N GLN A 196 17.56 27.38 -20.18
CA GLN A 196 17.17 26.24 -21.04
C GLN A 196 18.06 25.94 -22.28
N ARG A 197 19.34 26.35 -22.34
CA ARG A 197 20.23 26.18 -23.51
C ARG A 197 21.70 25.84 -23.23
N GLY A 198 22.06 25.29 -22.07
CA GLY A 198 23.44 24.88 -21.77
C GLY A 198 23.55 23.52 -21.08
N THR A 199 24.66 22.81 -21.30
CA THR A 199 25.03 21.59 -20.57
C THR A 199 25.14 21.89 -19.07
N PHE A 200 24.19 21.40 -18.30
CA PHE A 200 24.12 21.55 -16.84
C PHE A 200 25.37 20.93 -16.18
N ASN A 201 26.19 21.76 -15.51
CA ASN A 201 27.25 21.24 -14.65
C ASN A 201 26.66 20.92 -13.27
N LYS A 202 26.43 19.64 -13.00
CA LYS A 202 25.77 19.14 -11.78
C LYS A 202 26.60 19.31 -10.49
N ASN A 203 27.84 19.78 -10.58
CA ASN A 203 28.76 19.81 -9.44
C ASN A 203 28.83 21.19 -8.74
N GLY A 204 28.46 21.20 -7.45
CA GLY A 204 28.79 22.25 -6.48
C GLY A 204 27.75 23.36 -6.31
N GLN A 205 27.46 24.17 -7.34
CA GLN A 205 26.64 25.39 -7.19
C GLN A 205 25.14 25.13 -7.06
N TYR A 206 24.60 24.11 -7.74
CA TYR A 206 23.15 23.85 -7.79
C TYR A 206 22.67 22.82 -6.77
N TYR A 207 23.56 22.04 -6.15
CA TYR A 207 23.20 21.04 -5.13
C TYR A 207 22.37 21.64 -4.00
N PHE A 208 22.84 22.76 -3.43
CA PHE A 208 22.16 23.47 -2.35
C PHE A 208 20.77 23.98 -2.73
N ILE A 209 20.57 24.28 -4.02
CA ILE A 209 19.29 24.74 -4.56
C ILE A 209 18.32 23.56 -4.62
N ILE A 210 18.77 22.44 -5.14
CA ILE A 210 18.00 21.20 -5.26
C ILE A 210 17.66 20.65 -3.87
N GLU A 211 18.61 20.65 -2.93
CA GLU A 211 18.41 20.29 -1.53
C GLU A 211 17.27 21.10 -0.90
N LYS A 212 17.28 22.43 -1.10
CA LYS A 212 16.25 23.34 -0.58
C LYS A 212 14.89 23.14 -1.25
N MET A 213 14.85 22.95 -2.56
CA MET A 213 13.62 22.69 -3.31
C MET A 213 13.00 21.36 -2.87
N ARG A 214 13.80 20.29 -2.80
CA ARG A 214 13.35 18.97 -2.34
C ARG A 214 12.83 19.04 -0.90
N THR A 215 13.58 19.70 0.00
CA THR A 215 13.17 19.88 1.41
C THR A 215 11.84 20.64 1.51
N PHE A 216 11.63 21.68 0.70
CA PHE A 216 10.39 22.45 0.67
C PHE A 216 9.19 21.60 0.22
N VAL A 217 9.36 20.86 -0.87
CA VAL A 217 8.32 20.00 -1.45
C VAL A 217 7.98 18.82 -0.52
N ALA A 218 8.99 18.21 0.10
CA ALA A 218 8.79 17.18 1.12
C ALA A 218 8.08 17.73 2.37
N CYS A 219 8.41 18.95 2.80
CA CYS A 219 7.73 19.62 3.92
C CYS A 219 6.25 19.83 3.64
N TYR A 220 5.90 20.32 2.44
CA TYR A 220 4.51 20.43 2.01
C TYR A 220 3.80 19.07 2.05
N TYR A 221 4.40 18.05 1.42
CA TYR A 221 3.80 16.73 1.30
C TYR A 221 3.49 16.13 2.68
N ILE A 222 4.48 16.12 3.57
CA ILE A 222 4.34 15.56 4.92
C ILE A 222 3.29 16.33 5.74
N ASP A 223 3.31 17.68 5.71
CA ASP A 223 2.33 18.48 6.42
C ASP A 223 0.91 18.24 5.91
N SER A 224 0.73 18.19 4.59
CA SER A 224 -0.56 17.95 3.95
C SER A 224 -1.10 16.55 4.29
N CYS A 225 -0.26 15.50 4.21
CA CYS A 225 -0.65 14.15 4.58
C CYS A 225 -1.08 14.06 6.05
N ILE A 226 -0.29 14.61 6.97
CA ILE A 226 -0.60 14.60 8.41
C ILE A 226 -1.88 15.39 8.69
N SER A 227 -2.03 16.58 8.10
CA SER A 227 -3.22 17.42 8.27
C SER A 227 -4.48 16.72 7.80
N LEU A 228 -4.44 16.11 6.62
CA LEU A 228 -5.56 15.36 6.03
C LEU A 228 -5.92 14.14 6.88
N ALA A 229 -4.92 13.33 7.26
CA ALA A 229 -5.14 12.13 8.08
C ALA A 229 -5.70 12.47 9.47
N MET A 230 -5.27 13.59 10.05
CA MET A 230 -5.72 14.07 11.36
C MET A 230 -6.99 14.91 11.30
N ARG A 231 -7.55 15.14 10.11
CA ARG A 231 -8.72 16.02 9.90
C ARG A 231 -8.52 17.41 10.49
N LYS A 232 -7.33 17.98 10.28
CA LYS A 232 -6.94 19.31 10.75
C LYS A 232 -6.57 20.21 9.57
N PRO A 233 -6.72 21.53 9.70
CA PRO A 233 -6.40 22.44 8.60
C PRO A 233 -4.89 22.46 8.32
N THR A 234 -4.50 22.28 7.06
CA THR A 234 -3.13 22.60 6.65
C THR A 234 -2.97 24.10 6.45
N HIS A 235 -1.88 24.66 6.96
CA HIS A 235 -1.46 26.04 6.69
C HIS A 235 -0.45 26.10 5.53
N PHE A 236 0.08 24.96 5.10
CA PHE A 236 0.98 24.83 3.96
C PHE A 236 0.19 24.37 2.74
N LYS A 237 -0.50 25.31 2.09
CA LYS A 237 -1.35 24.99 0.93
C LYS A 237 -0.55 24.69 -0.32
N TYR A 238 -1.10 23.82 -1.18
CA TYR A 238 -0.58 23.64 -2.53
C TYR A 238 -0.60 24.99 -3.28
N CYS A 239 0.56 25.43 -3.75
CA CYS A 239 0.71 26.73 -4.39
C CYS A 239 1.56 26.62 -5.66
N ARG A 240 1.62 27.72 -6.42
CA ARG A 240 2.40 27.78 -7.66
C ARG A 240 3.86 27.41 -7.44
N THR A 241 4.45 27.82 -6.33
CA THR A 241 5.84 27.50 -6.00
C THR A 241 6.06 26.00 -5.78
N VAL A 242 5.12 25.30 -5.12
CA VAL A 242 5.16 23.84 -4.96
C VAL A 242 5.07 23.16 -6.33
N ALA A 243 4.14 23.62 -7.18
CA ALA A 243 3.98 23.10 -8.54
C ALA A 243 5.24 23.31 -9.40
N ASP A 244 5.82 24.51 -9.39
CA ASP A 244 7.05 24.83 -10.12
C ASP A 244 8.22 23.95 -9.64
N CYS A 245 8.32 23.67 -8.34
CA CYS A 245 9.34 22.74 -7.82
C CYS A 245 9.11 21.29 -8.28
N CYS A 246 7.87 20.81 -8.31
CA CYS A 246 7.56 19.45 -8.79
C CYS A 246 7.81 19.31 -10.29
N ILE A 247 7.71 20.39 -11.06
CA ILE A 247 8.09 20.40 -12.47
C ILE A 247 9.61 20.35 -12.60
N LEU A 248 10.34 21.13 -11.80
CA LEU A 248 11.78 21.29 -11.92
C LEU A 248 12.60 20.12 -11.37
N LEU A 249 12.20 19.54 -10.22
CA LEU A 249 12.94 18.48 -9.54
C LEU A 249 13.29 17.27 -10.44
N PRO A 250 12.39 16.76 -11.30
CA PRO A 250 12.73 15.71 -12.26
C PRO A 250 13.83 16.11 -13.26
N TYR A 251 13.84 17.38 -13.72
CA TYR A 251 14.86 17.85 -14.68
C TYR A 251 16.24 18.03 -14.06
N VAL A 252 16.30 18.42 -12.80
CA VAL A 252 17.56 18.65 -12.06
C VAL A 252 17.86 17.52 -11.07
N SER A 253 17.22 16.36 -11.25
CA SER A 253 17.27 15.22 -10.32
C SER A 253 18.70 14.83 -9.97
N LEU A 254 18.91 14.65 -8.66
CA LEU A 254 20.14 14.12 -8.05
C LEU A 254 19.94 12.69 -7.54
N THR A 255 18.69 12.26 -7.35
CA THR A 255 18.34 10.89 -6.98
C THR A 255 17.04 10.46 -7.68
N ALA A 256 16.89 9.15 -7.92
CA ALA A 256 15.70 8.57 -8.55
C ALA A 256 14.40 8.93 -7.82
N SER A 257 14.46 9.12 -6.50
CA SER A 257 13.29 9.48 -5.70
C SER A 257 12.83 10.95 -5.86
N ASP A 258 13.59 11.82 -6.55
CA ASP A 258 13.11 13.19 -6.90
C ASP A 258 11.89 13.16 -7.82
N GLU A 259 11.87 12.22 -8.76
CA GLU A 259 10.78 12.06 -9.72
C GLU A 259 9.53 11.51 -9.04
N ILE A 260 9.70 10.48 -8.19
CA ILE A 260 8.63 9.86 -7.40
C ILE A 260 8.02 10.85 -6.39
N LEU A 261 8.86 11.63 -5.69
CA LEU A 261 8.40 12.65 -4.76
C LEU A 261 7.51 13.69 -5.46
N SER A 262 7.88 14.10 -6.68
CA SER A 262 7.09 15.05 -7.47
C SER A 262 5.71 14.49 -7.81
N CYS A 263 5.61 13.21 -8.14
CA CYS A 263 4.34 12.52 -8.34
C CYS A 263 3.47 12.52 -7.08
N PHE A 264 4.05 12.14 -5.93
CA PHE A 264 3.32 12.12 -4.65
C PHE A 264 2.79 13.49 -4.25
N VAL A 265 3.58 14.54 -4.44
CA VAL A 265 3.17 15.91 -4.10
C VAL A 265 2.03 16.39 -4.98
N GLN A 266 2.06 16.09 -6.27
CA GLN A 266 0.98 16.48 -7.18
C GLN A 266 -0.33 15.73 -6.86
N LEU A 267 -0.24 14.43 -6.52
CA LEU A 267 -1.39 13.67 -6.03
C LEU A 267 -1.95 14.24 -4.72
N GLN A 268 -1.06 14.60 -3.80
CA GLN A 268 -1.45 15.19 -2.53
C GLN A 268 -2.10 16.57 -2.70
N GLY A 269 -1.63 17.38 -3.67
CA GLY A 269 -2.28 18.64 -4.04
C GLY A 269 -3.71 18.44 -4.54
N LEU A 270 -3.96 17.39 -5.32
CA LEU A 270 -5.32 17.01 -5.73
C LEU A 270 -6.17 16.54 -4.53
N ALA A 271 -5.60 15.73 -3.63
CA ALA A 271 -6.27 15.29 -2.42
C ALA A 271 -6.67 16.47 -1.51
N GLU A 272 -5.81 17.49 -1.40
CA GLU A 272 -6.11 18.74 -0.68
C GLU A 272 -7.23 19.54 -1.36
N GLU A 273 -7.27 19.61 -2.69
CA GLU A 273 -8.37 20.27 -3.42
C GLU A 273 -9.72 19.58 -3.16
N VAL A 274 -9.72 18.25 -3.11
CA VAL A 274 -10.89 17.43 -2.75
C VAL A 274 -11.32 17.75 -1.32
N ASP A 275 -10.40 17.71 -0.34
CA ASP A 275 -10.70 18.01 1.06
C ASP A 275 -11.25 19.44 1.26
N GLN A 276 -10.66 20.44 0.62
CA GLN A 276 -11.12 21.83 0.70
C GLN A 276 -12.50 22.01 0.10
N LEU A 277 -12.81 21.28 -0.97
CA LEU A 277 -14.10 21.37 -1.63
C LEU A 277 -15.18 20.71 -0.77
N PHE A 278 -14.97 19.47 -0.34
CA PHE A 278 -15.97 18.69 0.41
C PHE A 278 -16.03 19.03 1.90
N GLN A 279 -15.05 19.76 2.43
CA GLN A 279 -14.98 20.24 3.81
C GLN A 279 -15.40 19.16 4.82
N TYR A 280 -14.72 18.01 4.84
CA TYR A 280 -15.12 16.85 5.65
C TYR A 280 -15.23 17.13 7.17
N ASN A 281 -14.71 18.26 7.63
CA ASN A 281 -14.78 18.74 9.01
C ASN A 281 -15.98 19.67 9.30
N ASN A 282 -16.74 20.05 8.27
CA ASN A 282 -17.87 20.97 8.37
C ASN A 282 -19.17 20.26 7.98
N ILE A 283 -19.82 19.66 8.98
CA ILE A 283 -21.07 18.88 8.83
C ILE A 283 -22.19 19.71 8.15
N ARG A 284 -22.18 21.04 8.28
CA ARG A 284 -23.18 21.94 7.65
C ARG A 284 -22.98 22.15 6.16
N TRP A 285 -21.81 21.81 5.61
CA TRP A 285 -21.55 21.94 4.17
C TRP A 285 -22.39 20.94 3.36
N LEU A 286 -22.62 19.74 3.92
CA LEU A 286 -23.48 18.70 3.33
C LEU A 286 -24.97 19.11 3.24
N GLU A 287 -25.41 20.12 4.00
CA GLU A 287 -26.78 20.63 3.95
C GLU A 287 -27.03 21.56 2.74
N VAL A 288 -25.97 22.03 2.07
CA VAL A 288 -26.03 23.11 1.05
C VAL A 288 -25.73 22.59 -0.37
N VAL A 289 -25.22 21.37 -0.51
CA VAL A 289 -24.71 20.83 -1.77
C VAL A 289 -25.61 19.70 -2.24
N ASP A 290 -26.27 19.88 -3.39
CA ASP A 290 -27.10 18.84 -3.97
C ASP A 290 -26.27 17.75 -4.69
N TYR A 291 -26.93 16.62 -4.97
CA TYR A 291 -26.33 15.47 -5.63
C TYR A 291 -25.71 15.79 -7.01
N MET A 292 -26.31 16.71 -7.76
CA MET A 292 -25.83 17.08 -9.09
C MET A 292 -24.50 17.85 -9.01
N HIS A 293 -24.37 18.75 -8.02
CA HIS A 293 -23.11 19.44 -7.77
C HIS A 293 -22.01 18.45 -7.38
N ILE A 294 -22.29 17.47 -6.51
CA ILE A 294 -21.32 16.44 -6.11
C ILE A 294 -20.84 15.64 -7.34
N GLN A 295 -21.75 15.18 -8.18
CA GLN A 295 -21.44 14.45 -9.41
C GLN A 295 -20.53 15.24 -10.36
N VAL A 296 -20.82 16.51 -10.60
CA VAL A 296 -19.98 17.38 -11.46
C VAL A 296 -18.58 17.56 -10.87
N MET A 297 -18.49 17.76 -9.56
CA MET A 297 -17.19 17.91 -8.87
C MET A 297 -16.37 16.61 -8.92
N MET A 298 -17.01 15.46 -8.67
CA MET A 298 -16.35 14.15 -8.75
C MET A 298 -15.80 13.87 -10.17
N ASN A 299 -16.58 14.14 -11.21
CA ASN A 299 -16.14 13.95 -12.59
C ASN A 299 -14.93 14.83 -12.93
N LYS A 300 -14.95 16.10 -12.48
CA LYS A 300 -13.81 17.01 -12.67
C LYS A 300 -12.55 16.55 -11.95
N PHE A 301 -12.68 15.99 -10.74
CA PHE A 301 -11.54 15.44 -10.01
C PHE A 301 -11.01 14.15 -10.64
N LYS A 302 -11.89 13.31 -11.18
CA LYS A 302 -11.51 12.13 -11.94
C LYS A 302 -10.71 12.50 -13.19
N GLU A 303 -11.18 13.48 -13.97
CA GLU A 303 -10.46 14.00 -15.14
C GLU A 303 -9.05 14.52 -14.76
N LYS A 304 -8.96 15.30 -13.67
CA LYS A 304 -7.68 15.79 -13.15
C LYS A 304 -6.75 14.66 -12.71
N LEU A 305 -7.27 13.64 -12.03
CA LEU A 305 -6.49 12.48 -11.62
C LEU A 305 -5.96 11.72 -12.84
N ASP A 306 -6.80 11.52 -13.86
CA ASP A 306 -6.41 10.81 -15.09
C ASP A 306 -5.34 11.57 -15.87
N GLU A 307 -5.46 12.90 -16.01
CA GLU A 307 -4.43 13.75 -16.61
C GLU A 307 -3.12 13.68 -15.83
N LEU A 308 -3.20 13.68 -14.50
CA LEU A 308 -2.05 13.61 -13.62
C LEU A 308 -1.33 12.27 -13.75
N LEU A 309 -2.07 11.15 -13.66
CA LEU A 309 -1.52 9.81 -13.82
C LEU A 309 -0.91 9.60 -15.21
N LYS A 310 -1.45 10.21 -16.28
CA LYS A 310 -0.84 10.17 -17.62
C LYS A 310 0.55 10.82 -17.64
N SER A 311 0.75 11.87 -16.85
CA SER A 311 2.03 12.59 -16.78
C SER A 311 3.14 11.85 -16.01
N PHE A 312 2.79 10.81 -15.24
CA PHE A 312 3.76 10.11 -14.38
C PHE A 312 4.59 9.06 -15.13
N PRO A 313 5.86 8.87 -14.73
CA PRO A 313 6.73 7.84 -15.29
C PRO A 313 6.19 6.43 -14.99
N PRO A 314 6.50 5.42 -15.84
CA PRO A 314 6.05 4.03 -15.66
C PRO A 314 6.39 3.44 -14.29
N GLU A 315 7.57 3.75 -13.76
CA GLU A 315 8.10 3.24 -12.50
C GLU A 315 7.23 3.67 -11.30
N ALA A 316 6.69 4.89 -11.32
CA ALA A 316 5.80 5.40 -10.27
C ALA A 316 4.41 4.73 -10.28
N LYS A 317 4.03 4.07 -11.39
CA LYS A 317 2.74 3.37 -11.54
C LYS A 317 2.78 1.92 -11.05
N ALA A 318 3.96 1.39 -10.70
CA ALA A 318 4.22 -0.05 -10.58
C ALA A 318 4.25 -0.64 -9.15
N ASN A 319 3.95 0.11 -8.07
CA ASN A 319 4.03 -0.41 -6.69
C ASN A 319 2.82 -1.31 -6.31
N SER A 320 3.06 -2.44 -5.61
CA SER A 320 2.30 -3.70 -5.73
C SER A 320 1.80 -4.35 -4.42
N GLY A 321 0.61 -4.95 -4.45
CA GLY A 321 0.13 -5.95 -3.49
C GLY A 321 -1.11 -6.75 -3.98
N ILE A 322 -1.01 -8.10 -3.89
CA ILE A 322 -1.99 -9.23 -4.06
C ILE A 322 -2.14 -9.92 -5.43
N ALA A 323 -1.52 -11.10 -5.59
CA ALA A 323 -1.28 -11.80 -6.86
C ALA A 323 -2.52 -12.39 -7.60
N PHE A 324 -2.71 -11.96 -8.84
CA PHE A 324 -3.59 -12.58 -9.85
C PHE A 324 -2.95 -13.79 -10.55
N ALA A 325 -1.63 -13.99 -10.38
CA ALA A 325 -0.74 -15.01 -10.97
C ALA A 325 -0.98 -16.48 -10.63
N SER A 326 -2.14 -16.83 -10.08
CA SER A 326 -2.37 -18.17 -9.52
C SER A 326 -2.38 -19.27 -10.60
N ALA A 327 -2.83 -18.94 -11.82
CA ALA A 327 -2.87 -19.85 -12.96
C ALA A 327 -1.50 -20.48 -13.26
N GLU A 328 -0.45 -19.66 -13.32
CA GLU A 328 0.89 -20.11 -13.67
C GLU A 328 1.70 -20.54 -12.44
N LYS A 329 1.48 -19.90 -11.29
CA LYS A 329 2.38 -19.98 -10.14
C LYS A 329 1.81 -20.74 -8.94
N GLY A 330 0.61 -21.29 -9.07
CA GLY A 330 -0.10 -21.95 -7.97
C GLY A 330 -0.60 -20.96 -6.92
N LEU A 331 -1.02 -21.48 -5.77
CA LEU A 331 -1.50 -20.64 -4.67
C LEU A 331 -0.35 -19.83 -4.05
N GLY A 332 -0.68 -18.78 -3.29
CA GLY A 332 0.31 -17.88 -2.69
C GLY A 332 1.43 -18.61 -1.92
N ALA A 333 1.10 -19.66 -1.16
CA ALA A 333 2.08 -20.45 -0.42
C ALA A 333 3.06 -21.23 -1.32
N ASN A 334 2.71 -21.51 -2.58
CA ASN A 334 3.61 -22.16 -3.54
C ASN A 334 4.74 -21.24 -4.01
N ASN A 335 4.59 -19.92 -3.81
CA ASN A 335 5.57 -18.91 -4.18
C ASN A 335 6.53 -18.54 -3.06
N VAL A 336 6.32 -19.06 -1.85
CA VAL A 336 7.26 -18.91 -0.73
C VAL A 336 8.42 -19.89 -0.93
N ILE A 337 9.65 -19.38 -0.87
CA ILE A 337 10.88 -20.17 -0.98
C ILE A 337 11.56 -20.38 0.37
N ASN A 338 11.25 -19.54 1.37
CA ASN A 338 11.72 -19.69 2.73
C ASN A 338 10.74 -19.06 3.74
N TYR A 339 10.49 -19.76 4.84
CA TYR A 339 9.80 -19.23 6.01
C TYR A 339 10.81 -19.07 7.14
N GLU A 340 10.90 -17.88 7.73
CA GLU A 340 11.57 -17.69 9.02
C GLU A 340 10.55 -17.88 10.14
N VAL A 341 10.77 -18.88 10.98
CA VAL A 341 9.76 -19.40 11.91
C VAL A 341 10.30 -19.39 13.34
N VAL A 342 9.56 -18.73 14.24
CA VAL A 342 9.77 -18.86 15.69
C VAL A 342 9.00 -20.09 16.18
N LEU A 343 9.73 -21.06 16.71
CA LEU A 343 9.18 -22.31 17.24
C LEU A 343 8.62 -22.14 18.66
N SER A 344 7.94 -23.18 19.14
CA SER A 344 7.33 -23.25 20.48
C SER A 344 8.31 -22.98 21.64
N ASN A 345 9.60 -23.25 21.43
CA ASN A 345 10.67 -23.02 22.39
C ASN A 345 11.39 -21.66 22.23
N GLY A 346 10.92 -20.81 21.32
CA GLY A 346 11.49 -19.49 21.02
C GLY A 346 12.69 -19.49 20.06
N THR A 347 13.12 -20.66 19.57
CA THR A 347 14.19 -20.76 18.55
C THR A 347 13.66 -20.28 17.20
N ILE A 348 14.50 -19.56 16.45
CA ILE A 348 14.22 -19.16 15.07
C ILE A 348 14.87 -20.17 14.13
N VAL A 349 14.09 -20.70 13.19
CA VAL A 349 14.56 -21.62 12.14
C VAL A 349 14.13 -21.15 10.77
N ASN A 350 14.87 -21.56 9.73
CA ASN A 350 14.45 -21.38 8.35
C ASN A 350 13.85 -22.69 7.82
N ALA A 351 12.66 -22.61 7.22
CA ALA A 351 12.02 -23.71 6.52
C ALA A 351 12.04 -23.43 5.02
N ASN A 352 12.89 -24.15 4.28
CA ASN A 352 13.08 -24.04 2.83
C ASN A 352 13.46 -25.39 2.21
N GLU A 353 13.80 -25.41 0.92
CA GLU A 353 14.16 -26.63 0.16
C GLU A 353 15.47 -27.30 0.61
N THR A 354 16.26 -26.67 1.49
CA THR A 354 17.57 -27.17 1.95
C THR A 354 17.72 -27.24 3.46
N GLU A 355 16.78 -26.66 4.22
CA GLU A 355 16.79 -26.60 5.68
C GLU A 355 15.36 -26.77 6.20
N ASN A 356 15.14 -27.70 7.14
CA ASN A 356 13.82 -28.03 7.70
C ASN A 356 12.76 -28.29 6.58
N GLU A 357 13.12 -29.10 5.58
CA GLU A 357 12.31 -29.38 4.37
C GLU A 357 10.91 -29.94 4.69
N ASP A 358 10.79 -30.69 5.78
CA ASP A 358 9.55 -31.26 6.26
C ASP A 358 8.58 -30.17 6.77
N LEU A 359 9.10 -29.25 7.59
CA LEU A 359 8.39 -28.06 8.03
C LEU A 359 8.01 -27.16 6.85
N PHE A 360 8.94 -26.96 5.90
CA PHE A 360 8.67 -26.21 4.66
C PHE A 360 7.49 -26.78 3.89
N TRP A 361 7.45 -28.10 3.68
CA TRP A 361 6.33 -28.79 3.04
C TRP A 361 5.01 -28.61 3.82
N ALA A 362 5.03 -28.80 5.14
CA ALA A 362 3.82 -28.68 5.97
C ALA A 362 3.23 -27.27 5.97
N MET A 363 4.08 -26.24 5.89
CA MET A 363 3.68 -24.84 5.88
C MET A 363 3.10 -24.36 4.55
N LYS A 364 3.16 -25.17 3.47
CA LYS A 364 2.44 -24.89 2.21
C LYS A 364 0.92 -25.05 2.33
N LEU A 365 0.41 -25.57 3.45
CA LEU A 365 -0.97 -25.42 3.91
C LEU A 365 -1.00 -24.49 5.14
N PRO A 366 -1.12 -23.17 4.94
CA PRO A 366 -0.85 -22.18 5.98
C PRO A 366 -1.88 -22.25 7.12
N SER A 367 -1.39 -22.31 8.36
CA SER A 367 -2.15 -22.08 9.58
C SER A 367 -1.18 -21.88 10.76
N THR A 368 -1.70 -21.85 11.98
CA THR A 368 -1.00 -21.51 13.23
C THR A 368 -0.49 -22.75 13.97
N ASN A 369 -0.20 -23.85 13.25
CA ASN A 369 0.07 -25.16 13.85
C ASN A 369 1.53 -25.39 14.27
N TYR A 370 2.48 -24.74 13.60
CA TYR A 370 3.91 -25.12 13.65
C TYR A 370 4.84 -24.04 14.19
N GLY A 371 4.41 -22.77 14.20
CA GLY A 371 5.28 -21.65 14.56
C GLY A 371 4.69 -20.29 14.22
N ILE A 372 5.33 -19.24 14.71
CA ILE A 372 5.06 -17.86 14.31
C ILE A 372 5.97 -17.53 13.12
N VAL A 373 5.39 -17.31 11.95
CA VAL A 373 6.15 -16.83 10.79
C VAL A 373 6.46 -15.35 10.99
N THR A 374 7.75 -15.00 10.92
CA THR A 374 8.24 -13.63 11.10
C THR A 374 8.74 -13.00 9.80
N ARG A 375 9.05 -13.84 8.81
CA ARG A 375 9.42 -13.41 7.46
C ARG A 375 9.09 -14.48 6.43
N PHE A 376 8.70 -14.03 5.24
CA PHE A 376 8.56 -14.84 4.03
C PHE A 376 9.57 -14.36 3.01
N ASP A 377 10.33 -15.27 2.41
CA ASP A 377 11.04 -14.99 1.16
C ASP A 377 10.22 -15.57 0.01
N MET A 378 9.92 -14.76 -0.99
CA MET A 378 9.01 -15.15 -2.09
C MET A 378 9.65 -14.94 -3.46
N ARG A 379 9.23 -15.74 -4.44
CA ARG A 379 9.63 -15.55 -5.83
C ARG A 379 9.01 -14.26 -6.39
N THR A 380 9.83 -13.44 -7.04
CA THR A 380 9.37 -12.27 -7.80
C THR A 380 9.27 -12.62 -9.28
N TYR A 381 8.26 -12.06 -9.95
CA TYR A 381 8.08 -12.21 -11.39
C TYR A 381 7.98 -10.83 -12.05
N PRO A 382 8.54 -10.64 -13.25
CA PRO A 382 8.33 -9.41 -14.00
C PRO A 382 6.84 -9.27 -14.36
N SER A 383 6.26 -8.11 -14.08
CA SER A 383 4.88 -7.77 -14.43
C SER A 383 4.87 -6.37 -15.04
N SER A 384 4.38 -6.24 -16.28
CA SER A 384 4.36 -4.98 -17.03
C SER A 384 3.23 -4.08 -16.57
N ALA A 385 2.02 -4.64 -16.48
CA ALA A 385 0.79 -4.08 -15.95
C ALA A 385 -0.25 -5.19 -16.05
N ILE A 386 -1.25 -5.17 -15.17
CA ILE A 386 -2.40 -6.05 -15.26
C ILE A 386 -3.63 -5.22 -15.63
N TRP A 387 -4.57 -5.81 -16.36
CA TRP A 387 -5.88 -5.25 -16.64
C TRP A 387 -6.89 -5.99 -15.78
N GLY A 388 -7.90 -5.29 -15.28
CA GLY A 388 -9.05 -5.93 -14.68
C GLY A 388 -10.32 -5.12 -14.83
N ALA A 389 -11.43 -5.82 -14.85
CA ALA A 389 -12.76 -5.27 -15.00
C ALA A 389 -13.76 -5.95 -14.06
N VAL A 390 -14.72 -5.17 -13.57
CA VAL A 390 -15.92 -5.63 -12.87
C VAL A 390 -17.13 -5.11 -13.64
N ASN A 391 -18.00 -6.04 -14.01
CA ASN A 391 -19.29 -5.77 -14.61
C ASN A 391 -20.38 -6.21 -13.65
N VAL A 392 -21.34 -5.33 -13.34
CA VAL A 392 -22.53 -5.66 -12.55
C VAL A 392 -23.76 -5.53 -13.41
N TYR A 393 -24.66 -6.51 -13.31
CA TYR A 393 -25.87 -6.62 -14.09
C TYR A 393 -27.08 -6.89 -13.18
N PRO A 394 -28.29 -6.50 -13.60
CA PRO A 394 -29.51 -7.04 -13.02
C PRO A 394 -29.55 -8.55 -13.21
N PHE A 395 -29.89 -9.30 -12.16
CA PHE A 395 -29.97 -10.75 -12.28
C PHE A 395 -31.14 -11.18 -13.18
N THR A 396 -30.85 -12.09 -14.12
CA THR A 396 -31.86 -12.95 -14.75
C THR A 396 -31.28 -14.37 -14.86
N PRO A 397 -32.11 -15.44 -14.80
CA PRO A 397 -31.62 -16.80 -14.95
C PRO A 397 -30.84 -17.03 -16.26
N THR A 398 -31.30 -16.42 -17.37
CA THR A 398 -30.64 -16.50 -18.68
C THR A 398 -29.26 -15.87 -18.65
N LEU A 399 -29.14 -14.66 -18.12
CA LEU A 399 -27.86 -13.95 -18.03
C LEU A 399 -26.88 -14.65 -17.09
N ALA A 400 -27.35 -15.10 -15.93
CA ALA A 400 -26.51 -15.80 -14.97
C ALA A 400 -25.97 -17.11 -15.55
N SER A 401 -26.81 -17.86 -16.28
CA SER A 401 -26.40 -19.06 -17.01
C SER A 401 -25.36 -18.75 -18.09
N GLU A 402 -25.53 -17.68 -18.87
CA GLU A 402 -24.55 -17.25 -19.88
C GLU A 402 -23.21 -16.86 -19.24
N LEU A 403 -23.24 -16.01 -18.21
CA LEU A 403 -22.03 -15.56 -17.51
C LEU A 403 -21.25 -16.74 -16.92
N TYR A 404 -21.96 -17.71 -16.31
CA TYR A 404 -21.32 -18.90 -15.78
C TYR A 404 -20.66 -19.73 -16.88
N ALA A 405 -21.38 -20.03 -17.96
CA ALA A 405 -20.84 -20.80 -19.09
C ALA A 405 -19.60 -20.14 -19.73
N GLN A 406 -19.60 -18.80 -19.85
CA GLN A 406 -18.44 -18.07 -20.36
C GLN A 406 -17.28 -18.08 -19.37
N SER A 407 -17.58 -17.97 -18.07
CA SER A 407 -16.57 -18.05 -17.03
C SER A 407 -15.92 -19.43 -16.92
N GLU A 408 -16.66 -20.52 -17.16
CA GLU A 408 -16.06 -21.86 -17.24
C GLU A 408 -15.08 -21.97 -18.41
N LYS A 409 -15.53 -21.52 -19.60
CA LYS A 409 -14.71 -21.56 -20.81
C LYS A 409 -13.39 -20.82 -20.63
N TRP A 410 -13.44 -19.68 -19.94
CA TRP A 410 -12.27 -18.86 -19.69
C TRP A 410 -11.42 -19.39 -18.53
N GLY A 411 -12.07 -19.70 -17.41
CA GLY A 411 -11.45 -20.12 -16.16
C GLY A 411 -10.84 -21.52 -16.19
N HIS A 412 -11.08 -22.31 -17.23
CA HIS A 412 -10.45 -23.63 -17.43
C HIS A 412 -9.56 -23.72 -18.69
N ASP A 413 -9.39 -22.62 -19.43
CA ASP A 413 -8.49 -22.60 -20.58
C ASP A 413 -7.02 -22.48 -20.13
N ASP A 414 -6.38 -23.63 -19.99
CA ASP A 414 -4.95 -23.75 -19.64
C ASP A 414 -3.99 -23.18 -20.71
N THR A 415 -4.49 -22.83 -21.90
CA THR A 415 -3.71 -22.10 -22.91
C THR A 415 -3.67 -20.60 -22.64
N ASN A 416 -4.55 -20.11 -21.76
CA ASN A 416 -4.78 -18.70 -21.48
C ASN A 416 -4.51 -18.36 -20.01
N ARG A 417 -3.28 -18.65 -19.57
CA ARG A 417 -2.87 -18.59 -18.16
C ARG A 417 -2.81 -17.19 -17.57
N ASP A 418 -2.77 -16.15 -18.39
CA ASP A 418 -2.75 -14.78 -17.89
C ASP A 418 -4.13 -14.33 -17.40
N ASN A 419 -5.17 -15.15 -17.57
CA ASN A 419 -6.53 -14.75 -17.27
C ASN A 419 -7.10 -15.41 -16.02
N MET A 420 -7.84 -14.60 -15.26
CA MET A 420 -8.64 -15.01 -14.13
C MET A 420 -10.05 -14.45 -14.27
N VAL A 421 -11.05 -15.27 -13.95
CA VAL A 421 -12.46 -14.88 -13.97
C VAL A 421 -13.17 -15.35 -12.71
N SER A 422 -14.03 -14.50 -12.15
CA SER A 422 -14.93 -14.85 -11.06
C SER A 422 -16.33 -14.32 -11.35
N ILE A 423 -17.35 -15.14 -11.10
CA ILE A 423 -18.75 -14.77 -11.23
C ILE A 423 -19.38 -14.83 -9.86
N ALA A 424 -20.18 -13.82 -9.50
CA ALA A 424 -20.94 -13.79 -8.27
C ALA A 424 -22.42 -13.51 -8.57
N MET A 425 -23.30 -14.25 -7.91
CA MET A 425 -24.71 -13.92 -7.80
C MET A 425 -24.92 -13.37 -6.39
N MET A 426 -25.53 -12.20 -6.28
CA MET A 426 -25.67 -11.51 -5.01
C MET A 426 -27.05 -10.90 -4.85
N ARG A 427 -27.44 -10.65 -3.60
CA ARG A 427 -28.68 -9.98 -3.27
C ARG A 427 -28.43 -8.89 -2.24
N ASN A 428 -28.95 -7.70 -2.51
CA ASN A 428 -28.84 -6.52 -1.67
C ASN A 428 -30.21 -5.84 -1.56
N LYS A 429 -30.77 -5.72 -0.35
CA LYS A 429 -32.09 -5.11 -0.09
C LYS A 429 -33.19 -5.59 -1.04
N GLY A 430 -33.26 -6.91 -1.25
CA GLY A 430 -34.26 -7.54 -2.12
C GLY A 430 -33.98 -7.45 -3.63
N MET A 431 -32.89 -6.83 -4.06
CA MET A 431 -32.45 -6.80 -5.46
C MET A 431 -31.39 -7.88 -5.72
N SER A 432 -31.68 -8.79 -6.65
CA SER A 432 -30.71 -9.77 -7.14
C SER A 432 -29.85 -9.19 -8.27
N LEU A 433 -28.54 -9.37 -8.19
CA LEU A 433 -27.54 -8.87 -9.14
C LEU A 433 -26.59 -10.01 -9.55
N ALA A 434 -26.07 -9.91 -10.76
CA ALA A 434 -24.97 -10.74 -11.25
C ALA A 434 -23.71 -9.87 -11.40
N LEU A 435 -22.57 -10.37 -10.98
CA LEU A 435 -21.29 -9.69 -11.06
C LEU A 435 -20.27 -10.58 -11.78
N ALA A 436 -19.51 -10.01 -12.69
CA ALA A 436 -18.41 -10.67 -13.39
C ALA A 436 -17.12 -9.88 -13.18
N VAL A 437 -16.11 -10.53 -12.61
CA VAL A 437 -14.74 -10.04 -12.49
C VAL A 437 -13.89 -10.71 -13.56
N GLN A 438 -13.19 -9.92 -14.38
CA GLN A 438 -12.21 -10.39 -15.35
C GLN A 438 -10.87 -9.75 -15.06
N VAL A 439 -9.79 -10.51 -15.10
CA VAL A 439 -8.42 -10.00 -14.93
C VAL A 439 -7.50 -10.63 -15.97
N ASN A 440 -6.60 -9.83 -16.53
CA ASN A 440 -5.53 -10.27 -17.42
C ASN A 440 -4.17 -9.75 -16.93
N GLU A 441 -3.25 -10.66 -16.67
CA GLU A 441 -1.93 -10.36 -16.12
C GLU A 441 -0.95 -9.74 -17.12
N ALA A 442 -1.21 -9.91 -18.42
CA ALA A 442 -0.44 -9.26 -19.48
C ALA A 442 -0.92 -7.82 -19.76
N GLY A 443 -1.92 -7.33 -19.02
CA GLY A 443 -2.48 -5.99 -19.20
C GLY A 443 -3.37 -5.85 -20.42
N ILE A 444 -3.80 -6.98 -21.00
CA ILE A 444 -4.63 -7.02 -22.21
C ILE A 444 -6.09 -6.88 -21.78
N ALA A 445 -6.72 -5.78 -22.22
CA ALA A 445 -8.15 -5.58 -22.04
C ALA A 445 -8.96 -6.58 -22.85
N HIS A 446 -10.07 -7.03 -22.28
CA HIS A 446 -11.02 -7.91 -22.97
C HIS A 446 -12.43 -7.37 -22.89
N ASP A 447 -13.25 -7.77 -23.87
CA ASP A 447 -14.68 -7.48 -23.86
C ASP A 447 -15.38 -8.16 -22.67
N PRO A 448 -16.51 -7.60 -22.20
CA PRO A 448 -17.37 -8.26 -21.22
C PRO A 448 -17.80 -9.66 -21.67
N LEU A 449 -18.06 -10.54 -20.72
CA LEU A 449 -18.44 -11.94 -20.97
C LEU A 449 -19.77 -12.13 -21.70
N THR A 450 -20.59 -11.08 -21.79
CA THR A 450 -21.93 -11.10 -22.40
C THR A 450 -22.11 -9.84 -23.25
N SER A 451 -23.03 -9.90 -24.22
CA SER A 451 -23.48 -8.72 -24.96
C SER A 451 -24.45 -7.82 -24.18
N ASP A 452 -24.99 -8.30 -23.05
CA ASP A 452 -25.87 -7.51 -22.21
C ASP A 452 -25.14 -6.28 -21.64
N THR A 453 -25.88 -5.19 -21.46
CA THR A 453 -25.30 -3.93 -20.96
C THR A 453 -25.25 -3.95 -19.43
N PRO A 454 -24.08 -3.78 -18.80
CA PRO A 454 -23.98 -3.72 -17.35
C PRO A 454 -24.57 -2.42 -16.80
N ILE A 455 -25.14 -2.50 -15.59
CA ILE A 455 -25.54 -1.32 -14.82
C ILE A 455 -24.34 -0.62 -14.18
N MET A 456 -23.24 -1.35 -14.00
CA MET A 456 -21.95 -0.81 -13.55
C MET A 456 -20.84 -1.51 -14.31
N HIS A 457 -19.95 -0.73 -14.91
CA HIS A 457 -18.72 -1.21 -15.51
C HIS A 457 -17.56 -0.41 -14.94
N LEU A 458 -16.66 -1.10 -14.26
CA LEU A 458 -15.39 -0.56 -13.79
C LEU A 458 -14.29 -1.35 -14.50
N GLU A 459 -13.34 -0.68 -15.10
CA GLU A 459 -12.13 -1.31 -15.60
C GLU A 459 -10.92 -0.42 -15.33
N THR A 460 -9.77 -1.04 -15.16
CA THR A 460 -8.51 -0.32 -15.06
C THR A 460 -7.37 -1.19 -15.56
N THR A 461 -6.27 -0.53 -15.91
CA THR A 461 -4.99 -1.18 -16.17
C THR A 461 -3.94 -0.50 -15.32
N GLY A 462 -3.06 -1.30 -14.71
CA GLY A 462 -1.96 -0.80 -13.91
C GLY A 462 -1.38 -1.88 -13.01
N SER A 463 -0.88 -1.48 -11.84
CA SER A 463 -0.39 -2.47 -10.89
C SER A 463 -1.52 -3.35 -10.38
N THR A 464 -1.12 -4.51 -9.87
CA THR A 464 -1.96 -5.43 -9.11
C THR A 464 -2.84 -4.72 -8.08
N TYR A 465 -2.22 -3.87 -7.26
CA TYR A 465 -2.90 -3.10 -6.22
C TYR A 465 -3.95 -2.16 -6.82
N LYS A 466 -3.63 -1.49 -7.93
CA LYS A 466 -4.54 -0.57 -8.60
C LYS A 466 -5.80 -1.29 -9.07
N VAL A 467 -5.66 -2.44 -9.73
CA VAL A 467 -6.82 -3.24 -10.16
C VAL A 467 -7.64 -3.73 -8.97
N VAL A 468 -7.02 -4.27 -7.91
CA VAL A 468 -7.77 -4.69 -6.72
C VAL A 468 -8.57 -3.52 -6.15
N ARG A 469 -7.91 -2.38 -5.91
CA ARG A 469 -8.52 -1.23 -5.27
C ARG A 469 -9.62 -0.57 -6.11
N GLU A 470 -9.34 -0.27 -7.38
CA GLU A 470 -10.23 0.50 -8.24
C GLU A 470 -11.37 -0.34 -8.81
N VAL A 471 -11.19 -1.67 -8.89
CA VAL A 471 -12.15 -2.56 -9.53
C VAL A 471 -12.82 -3.46 -8.49
N VAL A 472 -12.05 -4.23 -7.72
CA VAL A 472 -12.59 -5.25 -6.80
C VAL A 472 -13.15 -4.63 -5.53
N ASP A 473 -12.34 -3.87 -4.79
CA ASP A 473 -12.74 -3.29 -3.50
C ASP A 473 -13.85 -2.24 -3.66
N SER A 474 -13.77 -1.46 -4.75
CA SER A 474 -14.75 -0.42 -5.07
C SER A 474 -16.14 -1.00 -5.38
N ALA A 475 -16.21 -2.23 -5.89
CA ALA A 475 -17.46 -2.93 -6.16
C ALA A 475 -17.98 -3.72 -4.94
N LEU A 476 -17.13 -4.03 -3.96
CA LEU A 476 -17.40 -4.98 -2.87
C LEU A 476 -17.23 -4.38 -1.46
N ALA A 477 -17.30 -3.04 -1.33
CA ALA A 477 -17.05 -2.32 -0.07
C ALA A 477 -17.73 -2.97 1.15
N ALA A 478 -16.89 -3.41 2.09
CA ALA A 478 -17.29 -4.28 3.20
C ALA A 478 -18.05 -3.55 4.31
N THR A 479 -18.95 -4.28 4.99
CA THR A 479 -19.50 -3.90 6.30
C THR A 479 -18.61 -4.39 7.44
N THR A 480 -19.01 -4.14 8.69
CA THR A 480 -18.25 -4.52 9.89
C THR A 480 -18.43 -5.98 10.32
N ARG A 481 -19.43 -6.71 9.80
CA ARG A 481 -19.73 -8.10 10.22
C ARG A 481 -19.92 -8.99 9.02
N THR A 482 -19.16 -10.09 8.94
CA THR A 482 -19.20 -11.01 7.81
C THR A 482 -19.14 -12.47 8.25
N ARG A 483 -19.77 -13.36 7.48
CA ARG A 483 -19.58 -14.81 7.53
C ARG A 483 -19.22 -15.33 6.14
N TRP A 484 -18.38 -16.35 6.12
CA TRP A 484 -17.89 -16.99 4.91
C TRP A 484 -18.09 -18.48 5.04
N HIS A 485 -18.43 -19.15 3.94
CA HIS A 485 -18.44 -20.59 3.83
C HIS A 485 -17.91 -20.96 2.45
N THR A 486 -17.12 -22.03 2.33
CA THR A 486 -16.51 -22.39 1.04
C THR A 486 -16.63 -23.87 0.72
N ILE A 487 -16.80 -24.18 -0.56
CA ILE A 487 -17.01 -25.54 -1.06
C ILE A 487 -16.30 -25.66 -2.40
N THR A 488 -15.53 -26.73 -2.58
CA THR A 488 -14.96 -27.06 -3.89
C THR A 488 -15.83 -28.11 -4.58
N THR A 489 -16.15 -27.91 -5.85
CA THR A 489 -16.92 -28.88 -6.66
C THR A 489 -16.28 -29.10 -8.02
N LYS A 490 -16.68 -30.18 -8.68
CA LYS A 490 -16.55 -30.29 -10.14
C LYS A 490 -17.48 -29.26 -10.81
N ILE A 491 -17.21 -28.95 -12.07
CA ILE A 491 -18.06 -28.06 -12.88
C ILE A 491 -19.49 -28.63 -12.97
N ASP A 492 -20.47 -27.80 -12.63
CA ASP A 492 -21.90 -28.04 -12.83
C ASP A 492 -22.64 -26.69 -12.84
N THR A 493 -23.04 -26.24 -14.04
CA THR A 493 -23.77 -24.97 -14.22
C THR A 493 -25.14 -24.96 -13.54
N GLU A 494 -25.86 -26.09 -13.59
CA GLU A 494 -27.18 -26.17 -12.97
C GLU A 494 -27.09 -26.09 -11.45
N TYR A 495 -26.03 -26.65 -10.87
CA TYR A 495 -25.79 -26.61 -9.44
C TYR A 495 -25.59 -25.17 -8.94
N PHE A 496 -24.76 -24.37 -9.61
CA PHE A 496 -24.53 -22.98 -9.21
C PHE A 496 -25.83 -22.14 -9.21
N MET A 497 -26.67 -22.33 -10.23
CA MET A 497 -27.97 -21.66 -10.32
C MET A 497 -28.95 -22.15 -9.26
N ASP A 498 -29.03 -23.47 -9.08
CA ASP A 498 -29.93 -24.13 -8.13
C ASP A 498 -29.62 -23.74 -6.68
N ILE A 499 -28.35 -23.67 -6.29
CA ILE A 499 -27.99 -23.21 -4.94
C ILE A 499 -28.34 -21.74 -4.73
N PHE A 500 -28.19 -20.87 -5.74
CA PHE A 500 -28.57 -19.47 -5.60
C PHE A 500 -30.08 -19.31 -5.44
N GLU A 501 -30.88 -19.97 -6.29
CA GLU A 501 -32.34 -19.95 -6.21
C GLU A 501 -32.86 -20.51 -4.88
N LYS A 502 -32.31 -21.65 -4.42
CA LYS A 502 -32.67 -22.22 -3.11
C LYS A 502 -32.26 -21.31 -1.96
N SER A 503 -31.12 -20.63 -2.06
CA SER A 503 -30.64 -19.68 -1.05
C SER A 503 -31.54 -18.46 -0.91
N GLU A 504 -32.23 -18.03 -1.98
CA GLU A 504 -33.22 -16.95 -1.88
C GLU A 504 -34.34 -17.29 -0.89
N SER A 505 -34.74 -18.56 -0.79
CA SER A 505 -35.80 -18.96 0.16
C SER A 505 -35.37 -18.84 1.62
N ILE A 506 -34.09 -19.10 1.91
CA ILE A 506 -33.48 -18.97 3.24
C ILE A 506 -33.28 -17.49 3.58
N MET A 507 -32.87 -16.68 2.61
CA MET A 507 -32.50 -15.29 2.86
C MET A 507 -33.67 -14.30 2.79
N LYS A 508 -34.76 -14.63 2.09
CA LYS A 508 -35.93 -13.74 1.95
C LYS A 508 -36.52 -13.23 3.26
N PRO A 509 -36.63 -14.02 4.36
CA PRO A 509 -37.06 -13.52 5.67
C PRO A 509 -36.16 -12.43 6.27
N HIS A 510 -34.95 -12.26 5.74
CA HIS A 510 -33.95 -11.32 6.22
C HIS A 510 -33.79 -10.09 5.31
N ASP A 511 -34.46 -10.03 4.15
CA ASP A 511 -34.30 -8.95 3.15
C ASP A 511 -34.59 -7.54 3.70
N ASP A 512 -35.49 -7.42 4.68
CA ASP A 512 -35.91 -6.14 5.28
C ASP A 512 -34.93 -5.63 6.36
N ARG A 513 -33.94 -6.44 6.75
CA ARG A 513 -32.95 -6.07 7.77
C ARG A 513 -31.93 -5.08 7.18
N GLU A 514 -31.35 -4.26 8.06
CA GLU A 514 -30.51 -3.16 7.62
C GLU A 514 -29.13 -3.64 7.11
N ASN A 515 -28.78 -3.20 5.89
CA ASN A 515 -27.47 -3.41 5.27
C ASN A 515 -27.03 -4.87 5.18
N ILE A 516 -27.98 -5.75 4.83
CA ILE A 516 -27.66 -7.14 4.49
C ILE A 516 -27.23 -7.26 3.03
N LEU A 517 -26.10 -7.93 2.84
CA LEU A 517 -25.64 -8.43 1.55
C LEU A 517 -25.35 -9.92 1.69
N TRP A 518 -25.78 -10.72 0.72
CA TRP A 518 -25.24 -12.07 0.57
C TRP A 518 -24.91 -12.35 -0.88
N SER A 519 -23.95 -13.25 -1.08
CA SER A 519 -23.47 -13.62 -2.40
C SER A 519 -22.98 -15.06 -2.43
N ILE A 520 -23.13 -15.69 -3.59
CA ILE A 520 -22.50 -16.95 -3.94
C ILE A 520 -21.63 -16.67 -5.15
N ALA A 521 -20.33 -16.92 -5.02
CA ALA A 521 -19.37 -16.61 -6.05
C ALA A 521 -18.50 -17.82 -6.37
N VAL A 522 -18.11 -17.92 -7.63
CA VAL A 522 -17.25 -18.99 -8.14
C VAL A 522 -15.91 -18.45 -8.59
N GLN A 523 -14.87 -19.22 -8.31
CA GLN A 523 -13.52 -19.00 -8.79
C GLN A 523 -13.00 -20.33 -9.35
N HIS A 524 -12.52 -20.31 -10.58
CA HIS A 524 -12.09 -21.52 -11.27
C HIS A 524 -10.67 -21.89 -10.84
N PHE A 525 -10.41 -23.18 -10.61
CA PHE A 525 -9.06 -23.70 -10.48
C PHE A 525 -8.63 -24.29 -11.82
N GLN A 526 -7.77 -23.55 -12.52
CA GLN A 526 -7.09 -24.06 -13.71
C GLN A 526 -6.23 -25.28 -13.34
N LYS A 527 -6.12 -26.24 -14.27
CA LYS A 527 -5.29 -27.43 -14.03
C LYS A 527 -3.82 -27.05 -13.87
N SER A 528 -3.36 -26.02 -14.58
CA SER A 528 -2.04 -25.40 -14.37
C SER A 528 -1.81 -24.95 -12.92
N CYS A 529 -2.77 -24.25 -12.31
CA CYS A 529 -2.73 -23.85 -10.90
C CYS A 529 -2.62 -25.07 -9.97
N ILE A 530 -3.47 -26.10 -10.18
CA ILE A 530 -3.46 -27.32 -9.36
C ILE A 530 -2.11 -28.04 -9.51
N ASN A 531 -1.58 -28.15 -10.72
CA ASN A 531 -0.30 -28.80 -11.00
C ASN A 531 0.89 -28.04 -10.38
N ALA A 532 0.83 -26.71 -10.32
CA ALA A 532 1.83 -25.90 -9.62
C ALA A 532 1.81 -26.16 -8.09
N ALA A 533 0.69 -26.65 -7.54
CA ALA A 533 0.57 -27.02 -6.14
C ALA A 533 1.12 -28.41 -5.78
N LYS A 534 1.79 -29.13 -6.70
CA LYS A 534 2.28 -30.52 -6.51
C LYS A 534 3.12 -30.79 -5.26
N GLU A 535 3.78 -29.75 -4.74
CA GLU A 535 4.63 -29.82 -3.56
C GLU A 535 3.89 -29.47 -2.26
N SER A 536 2.57 -29.27 -2.31
CA SER A 536 1.74 -28.91 -1.17
C SER A 536 0.94 -30.10 -0.64
N PRO A 537 0.68 -30.20 0.68
CA PRO A 537 -0.17 -31.24 1.28
C PRO A 537 -1.57 -31.35 0.67
N ILE A 538 -2.08 -30.29 0.03
CA ILE A 538 -3.43 -30.24 -0.54
C ILE A 538 -3.53 -30.80 -1.96
N PHE A 539 -2.39 -31.07 -2.63
CA PHE A 539 -2.38 -31.46 -4.05
C PHE A 539 -3.25 -32.69 -4.33
N ASN A 540 -3.25 -33.64 -3.39
CA ASN A 540 -4.05 -34.85 -3.47
C ASN A 540 -5.55 -34.55 -3.34
N ALA A 541 -5.95 -33.65 -2.44
CA ALA A 541 -7.35 -33.25 -2.28
C ALA A 541 -7.88 -32.47 -3.49
N LEU A 542 -7.02 -31.68 -4.14
CA LEU A 542 -7.30 -31.04 -5.43
C LEU A 542 -7.39 -32.02 -6.61
N GLY A 543 -7.38 -33.34 -6.36
CA GLY A 543 -7.57 -34.36 -7.39
C GLY A 543 -6.40 -34.47 -8.37
N GLN A 544 -5.23 -33.89 -8.05
CA GLN A 544 -4.02 -33.94 -8.89
C GLN A 544 -4.26 -33.42 -10.32
N GLY A 545 -5.14 -32.43 -10.49
CA GLY A 545 -5.47 -31.83 -11.78
C GLY A 545 -6.26 -32.73 -12.74
N LYS A 546 -6.83 -33.84 -12.24
CA LYS A 546 -7.62 -34.78 -13.07
C LYS A 546 -9.00 -34.23 -13.42
N ASP A 547 -9.60 -33.51 -12.49
CA ASP A 547 -10.91 -32.90 -12.64
C ASP A 547 -10.76 -31.39 -12.85
N ASP A 548 -11.73 -30.80 -13.55
CA ASP A 548 -11.92 -29.35 -13.58
C ASP A 548 -12.70 -28.96 -12.32
N LEU A 549 -12.06 -28.13 -11.47
CA LEU A 549 -12.57 -27.77 -10.16
C LEU A 549 -12.91 -26.29 -10.08
N VAL A 550 -13.98 -25.98 -9.36
CA VAL A 550 -14.37 -24.62 -9.00
C VAL A 550 -14.43 -24.50 -7.49
N ASN A 551 -13.88 -23.40 -6.97
CA ASN A 551 -14.07 -22.99 -5.60
C ASN A 551 -15.29 -22.07 -5.52
N ILE A 552 -16.29 -22.48 -4.75
CA ILE A 552 -17.46 -21.68 -4.45
C ILE A 552 -17.28 -21.09 -3.06
N HIS A 553 -17.56 -19.80 -2.93
CA HIS A 553 -17.63 -19.14 -1.64
C HIS A 553 -18.97 -18.43 -1.48
N ILE A 554 -19.59 -18.66 -0.33
CA ILE A 554 -20.80 -18.03 0.13
C ILE A 554 -20.38 -16.99 1.15
N ARG A 555 -20.76 -15.74 0.90
CA ARG A 555 -20.41 -14.62 1.77
C ARG A 555 -21.69 -13.93 2.20
N MET A 556 -21.82 -13.68 3.49
CA MET A 556 -22.88 -12.89 4.10
C MET A 556 -22.30 -11.72 4.88
N GLU A 557 -22.98 -10.59 4.82
CA GLU A 557 -22.61 -9.35 5.50
C GLU A 557 -23.84 -8.71 6.14
N TRP A 558 -23.65 -8.09 7.30
CA TRP A 558 -24.68 -7.29 7.96
C TRP A 558 -24.07 -6.23 8.88
N ALA A 559 -24.88 -5.24 9.26
CA ALA A 559 -24.42 -4.14 10.10
C ALA A 559 -24.85 -4.26 11.57
N ASN A 560 -26.09 -4.71 11.81
CA ASN A 560 -26.69 -4.67 13.13
C ASN A 560 -26.28 -5.89 13.99
N PRO A 561 -25.61 -5.71 15.15
CA PRO A 561 -25.23 -6.83 16.01
C PRO A 561 -26.44 -7.59 16.59
N ASP A 562 -27.61 -6.96 16.72
CA ASP A 562 -28.81 -7.66 17.22
C ASP A 562 -29.29 -8.76 16.25
N ASP A 563 -28.81 -8.74 15.01
CA ASP A 563 -29.14 -9.71 13.98
C ASP A 563 -28.16 -10.90 13.92
N ASP A 564 -27.12 -10.92 14.76
CA ASP A 564 -26.05 -11.93 14.73
C ASP A 564 -26.57 -13.36 14.75
N ALA A 565 -27.32 -13.74 15.77
CA ALA A 565 -27.78 -15.11 15.94
C ALA A 565 -28.59 -15.61 14.73
N ALA A 566 -29.50 -14.77 14.22
CA ALA A 566 -30.35 -15.12 13.09
C ALA A 566 -29.58 -15.21 11.76
N LEU A 567 -28.56 -14.37 11.57
CA LEU A 567 -27.78 -14.35 10.32
C LEU A 567 -26.63 -15.35 10.33
N GLU A 568 -26.12 -15.72 11.50
CA GLU A 568 -25.23 -16.86 11.68
C GLU A 568 -25.94 -18.18 11.41
N GLU A 569 -27.16 -18.35 11.91
CA GLU A 569 -28.02 -19.51 11.60
C GLU A 569 -28.30 -19.60 10.10
N ALA A 570 -28.72 -18.50 9.46
CA ALA A 570 -28.93 -18.45 8.02
C ALA A 570 -27.65 -18.79 7.24
N ALA A 571 -26.49 -18.26 7.64
CA ALA A 571 -25.21 -18.58 7.00
C ALA A 571 -24.87 -20.07 7.09
N TYR A 572 -25.12 -20.70 8.25
CA TYR A 572 -24.93 -22.13 8.45
C TYR A 572 -25.89 -22.96 7.58
N GLU A 573 -27.16 -22.56 7.48
CA GLU A 573 -28.15 -23.20 6.60
C GLU A 573 -27.72 -23.12 5.12
N LEU A 574 -27.24 -21.97 4.66
CA LEU A 574 -26.73 -21.78 3.29
C LEU A 574 -25.54 -22.70 2.99
N GLY A 575 -24.57 -22.77 3.90
CA GLY A 575 -23.41 -23.66 3.77
C GLY A 575 -23.81 -25.14 3.72
N THR A 576 -24.74 -25.54 4.60
CA THR A 576 -25.27 -26.90 4.67
C THR A 576 -26.06 -27.28 3.41
N LEU A 577 -26.89 -26.36 2.91
CA LEU A 577 -27.64 -26.51 1.68
C LEU A 577 -26.70 -26.78 0.51
N ALA A 578 -25.71 -25.92 0.31
CA ALA A 578 -24.79 -26.03 -0.81
C ALA A 578 -24.00 -27.36 -0.77
N GLU A 579 -23.45 -27.74 0.40
CA GLU A 579 -22.77 -29.05 0.51
C GLU A 579 -23.70 -30.23 0.23
N THR A 580 -24.92 -30.19 0.74
CA THR A 580 -25.90 -31.26 0.57
C THR A 580 -26.26 -31.45 -0.90
N GLU A 581 -26.52 -30.37 -1.63
CA GLU A 581 -26.85 -30.41 -3.04
C GLU A 581 -25.65 -30.88 -3.90
N ALA A 582 -24.43 -30.46 -3.56
CA ALA A 582 -23.21 -30.95 -4.22
C ALA A 582 -23.01 -32.47 -4.00
N ARG A 583 -23.28 -32.98 -2.79
CA ARG A 583 -23.21 -34.42 -2.49
C ARG A 583 -24.25 -35.21 -3.27
N LYS A 584 -25.49 -34.74 -3.32
CA LYS A 584 -26.58 -35.39 -4.08
C LYS A 584 -26.24 -35.54 -5.55
N ARG A 585 -25.57 -34.53 -6.13
CA ARG A 585 -25.12 -34.51 -7.52
C ARG A 585 -23.82 -35.30 -7.76
N GLY A 586 -23.11 -35.71 -6.71
CA GLY A 586 -21.85 -36.45 -6.82
C GLY A 586 -20.67 -35.60 -7.31
N ILE A 587 -20.76 -34.27 -7.19
CA ILE A 587 -19.76 -33.31 -7.68
C ILE A 587 -18.90 -32.71 -6.57
N LEU A 588 -19.23 -32.96 -5.30
CA LEU A 588 -18.47 -32.43 -4.16
C LEU A 588 -17.02 -32.93 -4.16
N ASN A 589 -16.07 -32.01 -4.10
CA ASN A 589 -14.66 -32.32 -3.86
C ASN A 589 -14.33 -32.13 -2.35
N ASN A 590 -13.34 -32.87 -1.86
CA ASN A 590 -12.98 -32.82 -0.45
C ASN A 590 -12.17 -31.58 -0.08
N PHE A 591 -11.46 -30.95 -1.01
CA PHE A 591 -10.70 -29.73 -0.75
C PHE A 591 -11.58 -28.60 -0.22
N ILE A 592 -11.16 -27.98 0.88
CA ILE A 592 -11.74 -26.77 1.46
C ILE A 592 -10.66 -25.70 1.43
N TYR A 593 -10.97 -24.56 0.80
CA TYR A 593 -10.04 -23.45 0.72
C TYR A 593 -10.01 -22.67 2.04
N LEU A 594 -8.97 -22.93 2.84
CA LEU A 594 -8.82 -22.44 4.22
C LEU A 594 -9.12 -20.95 4.43
N ASN A 595 -8.77 -20.07 3.48
CA ASN A 595 -8.95 -18.62 3.61
C ASN A 595 -10.42 -18.16 3.60
N TYR A 596 -11.33 -18.97 3.05
CA TYR A 596 -12.77 -18.67 2.99
C TYR A 596 -13.60 -19.65 3.81
N ALA A 597 -12.94 -20.54 4.55
CA ALA A 597 -13.63 -21.54 5.34
C ALA A 597 -14.31 -20.88 6.55
N ASP A 598 -15.48 -21.41 6.91
CA ASP A 598 -16.12 -21.08 8.19
C ASP A 598 -15.38 -21.75 9.35
N GLY A 599 -15.48 -21.18 10.56
CA GLY A 599 -14.78 -21.69 11.76
C GLY A 599 -15.06 -23.16 12.05
N ASN A 600 -16.24 -23.66 11.67
CA ASN A 600 -16.68 -25.04 11.91
C ASN A 600 -16.36 -26.01 10.76
N GLN A 601 -15.78 -25.55 9.64
CA GLN A 601 -15.46 -26.44 8.52
C GLN A 601 -14.23 -27.32 8.82
N PRO A 602 -14.29 -28.65 8.55
CA PRO A 602 -13.20 -29.57 8.84
C PRO A 602 -12.12 -29.51 7.75
N VAL A 603 -11.39 -28.39 7.71
CA VAL A 603 -10.45 -28.03 6.64
C VAL A 603 -9.38 -29.11 6.46
N TYR A 604 -8.74 -29.55 7.54
CA TYR A 604 -7.64 -30.51 7.49
C TYR A 604 -8.12 -31.92 7.17
N GLU A 605 -9.17 -32.38 7.84
CA GLU A 605 -9.75 -33.72 7.70
C GLU A 605 -10.22 -34.00 6.26
N ARG A 606 -10.69 -32.97 5.55
CA ARG A 606 -11.10 -33.11 4.16
C ARG A 606 -10.00 -32.76 3.15
N SER A 607 -9.14 -31.79 3.44
CA SER A 607 -8.16 -31.29 2.47
C SER A 607 -6.81 -32.00 2.50
N VAL A 608 -6.60 -32.94 3.42
CA VAL A 608 -5.33 -33.67 3.57
C VAL A 608 -5.61 -35.17 3.62
N THR A 609 -4.80 -35.96 2.92
CA THR A 609 -4.95 -37.43 2.92
C THR A 609 -4.56 -38.01 4.28
N PRO A 610 -5.06 -39.21 4.66
CA PRO A 610 -4.67 -39.82 5.93
C PRO A 610 -3.15 -39.98 6.12
N GLY A 611 -2.41 -40.31 5.06
CA GLY A 611 -0.94 -40.43 5.12
C GLY A 611 -0.23 -39.08 5.27
N ASP A 612 -0.68 -38.07 4.54
CA ASP A 612 -0.13 -36.70 4.67
C ASP A 612 -0.48 -36.09 6.04
N MET A 613 -1.66 -36.42 6.59
CA MET A 613 -2.11 -35.99 7.91
C MET A 613 -1.20 -36.55 9.00
N GLU A 614 -0.82 -37.82 8.91
CA GLU A 614 0.08 -38.43 9.87
C GLU A 614 1.47 -37.79 9.83
N LYS A 615 2.00 -37.56 8.62
CA LYS A 615 3.25 -36.82 8.44
C LYS A 615 3.17 -35.41 9.06
N MET A 616 2.06 -34.69 8.86
CA MET A 616 1.85 -33.37 9.46
C MET A 616 1.85 -33.41 11.00
N ARG A 617 1.25 -34.44 11.61
CA ARG A 617 1.29 -34.65 13.06
C ARG A 617 2.69 -34.97 13.58
N GLU A 618 3.44 -35.80 12.87
CA GLU A 618 4.84 -36.10 13.20
C GLU A 618 5.71 -34.83 13.19
N ILE A 619 5.55 -34.00 12.16
CA ILE A 619 6.21 -32.69 12.05
C ILE A 619 5.80 -31.80 13.22
N LYS A 620 4.49 -31.68 13.51
CA LYS A 620 4.03 -30.88 14.66
C LYS A 620 4.66 -31.36 15.96
N LYS A 621 4.74 -32.67 16.18
CA LYS A 621 5.38 -33.23 17.38
C LYS A 621 6.88 -32.91 17.46
N ALA A 622 7.57 -32.78 16.33
CA ALA A 622 8.99 -32.42 16.29
C ALA A 622 9.22 -30.93 16.62
N TYR A 623 8.40 -30.02 16.08
CA TYR A 623 8.60 -28.56 16.20
C TYR A 623 7.77 -27.89 17.33
N ASP A 624 6.71 -28.55 17.80
CA ASP A 624 5.84 -28.16 18.91
C ASP A 624 5.53 -29.35 19.85
N PRO A 625 6.55 -29.97 20.47
CA PRO A 625 6.36 -31.18 21.29
C PRO A 625 5.49 -30.95 22.53
N ALA A 626 5.36 -29.70 22.98
CA ALA A 626 4.56 -29.32 24.14
C ALA A 626 3.14 -28.87 23.77
N GLY A 627 2.77 -28.84 22.48
CA GLY A 627 1.45 -28.37 22.04
C GLY A 627 1.17 -26.90 22.43
N ILE A 628 2.21 -26.06 22.43
CA ILE A 628 2.11 -24.64 22.79
C ILE A 628 1.16 -23.93 21.83
N PHE A 629 1.23 -24.23 20.54
CA PHE A 629 0.39 -23.56 19.55
C PHE A 629 -1.06 -24.05 19.57
N ASP A 630 -1.35 -25.21 20.16
CA ASP A 630 -2.74 -25.68 20.35
C ASP A 630 -3.38 -25.03 21.57
N SER A 631 -2.58 -24.76 22.60
CA SER A 631 -3.06 -24.24 23.89
C SER A 631 -3.07 -22.72 23.97
N LEU A 632 -2.05 -22.04 23.44
CA LEU A 632 -1.89 -20.59 23.57
C LEU A 632 -2.39 -19.82 22.36
N TRP A 633 -2.33 -20.40 21.16
CA TRP A 633 -2.79 -19.73 19.93
C TRP A 633 -4.21 -20.17 19.57
N ARG A 634 -5.22 -19.41 20.00
CA ARG A 634 -6.64 -19.76 19.81
C ARG A 634 -7.15 -19.67 18.35
N GLY A 635 -6.57 -18.81 17.51
CA GLY A 635 -6.99 -18.63 16.11
C GLY A 635 -6.34 -19.60 15.11
N GLY A 636 -6.94 -19.70 13.92
CA GLY A 636 -6.51 -20.57 12.82
C GLY A 636 -6.95 -22.03 12.99
N TYR A 637 -7.08 -22.76 11.88
CA TYR A 637 -7.47 -24.17 11.90
C TYR A 637 -6.37 -25.02 12.53
N LYS A 638 -6.74 -25.93 13.42
CA LYS A 638 -5.80 -26.84 14.10
C LYS A 638 -5.78 -28.21 13.46
N LEU A 639 -4.63 -28.89 13.56
CA LEU A 639 -4.55 -30.30 13.18
C LEU A 639 -5.46 -31.15 14.08
N PRO A 640 -6.28 -32.06 13.51
CA PRO A 640 -7.11 -32.95 14.30
C PRO A 640 -6.26 -33.96 15.08
N VAL A 641 -6.53 -34.06 16.38
CA VAL A 641 -5.90 -35.06 17.27
C VAL A 641 -6.40 -36.46 16.90
N GLU A 642 -5.53 -37.47 16.95
CA GLU A 642 -5.97 -38.87 16.81
C GLU A 642 -7.01 -39.19 17.89
N ARG A 643 -8.21 -39.62 17.49
CA ARG A 643 -9.20 -40.21 18.39
C ARG A 643 -8.76 -41.61 18.81
N ALA A 644 -7.66 -41.72 19.55
CA ALA A 644 -7.31 -42.92 20.28
C ALA A 644 -7.96 -42.83 21.67
N ASN A 645 -9.08 -43.53 21.88
CA ASN A 645 -9.75 -43.74 23.18
C ASN A 645 -10.44 -42.53 23.84
N MET A 646 -11.22 -41.73 23.11
CA MET A 646 -12.23 -40.89 23.76
C MET A 646 -13.52 -41.70 23.97
N SER A 647 -14.02 -41.72 25.21
CA SER A 647 -15.34 -42.28 25.49
C SER A 647 -16.39 -41.41 24.80
N GLN A 648 -17.52 -42.00 24.41
CA GLN A 648 -18.61 -41.30 23.69
C GLN A 648 -19.10 -40.03 24.42
N ALA A 649 -18.84 -39.89 25.72
CA ALA A 649 -19.24 -38.74 26.54
C ALA A 649 -18.36 -37.49 26.33
N ASP A 650 -17.10 -37.64 25.92
CA ASP A 650 -16.18 -36.50 25.74
C ASP A 650 -16.29 -35.86 24.35
N ALA A 651 -17.01 -36.50 23.42
CA ALA A 651 -17.21 -36.02 22.05
C ALA A 651 -18.33 -34.97 21.95
N ASP A 652 -19.28 -34.97 22.89
CA ASP A 652 -20.45 -34.08 22.88
C ASP A 652 -20.21 -32.79 23.69
N ASP A 653 -19.20 -32.75 24.58
CA ASP A 653 -19.02 -31.66 25.56
C ASP A 653 -18.13 -30.49 25.06
N LYS A 654 -17.71 -30.51 23.79
CA LYS A 654 -16.91 -29.43 23.17
C LYS A 654 -17.58 -28.72 22.00
N HIS A 655 -18.86 -28.97 21.78
CA HIS A 655 -19.62 -28.29 20.72
C HIS A 655 -20.27 -26.96 21.16
N ASP A 656 -20.27 -26.65 22.48
CA ASP A 656 -21.04 -25.53 23.04
C ASP A 656 -20.22 -24.36 23.63
N GLU A 657 -18.89 -24.33 23.45
CA GLU A 657 -18.09 -23.14 23.75
C GLU A 657 -17.09 -22.85 22.62
N LEU A 658 -17.54 -22.14 21.57
CA LEU A 658 -16.74 -21.18 20.80
C LEU A 658 -17.62 -20.30 19.92
#